data_AF-K6ZHB3-F1
#
_entry.id   AF-K6ZHB3-F1
#
_cell.length_a   1.000
_cell.length_b   1.000
_cell.length_c   1.000
_cell.angle_alpha   90.00
_cell.angle_beta   90.00
_cell.angle_gamma   90.00
#
_symmetry.space_group_name_H-M   'P 1'
#
loop_
_entity.id
_entity.type
_entity.pdbx_description
1 polymer ?
#
loop_
_entity_poly.entity_id
_entity_poly.type
_entity_poly.pdbx_seq_one_letter_code
_entity_poly.pdbx_strand_id
1 'polypeptide(L)'
;MKSIFFFISILIVYGSLYPFNFTQSALTEQAITALFNFDITKTHLTDLIANIVLFVPFGVFLRAAFPKYNSAGQLLLLSLMTFLFAYSIQALQLFTEDRQPWGGDAIWNMIGYAIGAFLYASLRLDFLKTFKVSHSHQQISFFIAFIIIALELAPFAPSIDFDVLKANIKLLLNSPSIGWYWTFENTVFWLVTFYLLKIAFPNWTRINKLSLLVMLILTSKFLIISSNINLSSLAGGILSLLIWKVFSQRINAQQLAMLLLITILGNGLYPFELREQVGTFKWLPFSASMDGNLLINIIAFTKKMVFYGGVVWLFYLAKRRLLFGVAICAAIVLLSEFLQIFFTNSVPDSTDFFIVIMVAFIIHQCLKLKSGINELLPLQSQSAGKDNNVLLTSPKNIHNMISAPYIFGLDGLRAIAALAVFIVHFQQFTGIGGVFLFIDFERWMINGNTGVALFFVLSGFLLSMPFWHSFKSNQFPNIKHYFINRAARIIPLYYLCLFGLLAIKGFQGSDVNFNNIISHLFFLHNLKDYQVMSVNPPFWTLAVEFQFYLLLPLFFVLLFKLGLRKAQVLCFLLIPVIYLCYRYFMGQMAIHNEWPISIPLIWPFGVSVESAAGQSLIYSLFAHLPHFLIGLFAASFYKQNTSKWAEVVFWVSVGLVFAILATALDESLQLDFGRYNFPFVPVLLGLIVYTAPQAKWARYFLELSALKWLGVISYGVYIFHYPIQKTTLKAFEAINIDVSQQVLLYLFITLAATLLVSHFAYKLIERPVMTWFKRASLAKDESKVANEQLKNAGAQLPSKLRKPTKKRFSLALITLAVLAASIAFVLNMSAPKVKVEQVYWAGSKANRMIFDHHAHTTYSDGEKSVAELTELAYIRGCDAFSITDHSQDQRSFSSAKLREIAAMRKKYPVMLIFAGIELGMPSYDGREHVNIITTPEFERQTLGAVMSALQTSTAMPAKERDLHVLSAINRVSNAIDNTIAIYNHPSRKDENKGQDENYADITFWNQDVDYITAIAGAPGHQNKAQIGSYEGQILPTDRWDPIVATVGGTWDTLLAEGHKIWGAIASSDYHNDAMDYGPCEFSRIHVDAPTKDYSGLISGIKAGSFWADHGKLLRDYQFTVESKDDGYRVYPGGTLKLMGNKRILSVDITAKRSENYKNDFLRFDLITNCSNDEVLVRSTLLAPEESSVSLLLPIVKQKGACFVRSRIVRESLEENKLSAYSNPIFVVF
;
A
#
# COMPACT_ATOMS: atom_id res chain seq x y z
N MET A 1 -7.64 -23.43 25.07
CA MET A 1 -8.53 -24.28 24.25
C MET A 1 -9.25 -23.47 23.18
N LYS A 2 -10.20 -22.56 23.50
CA LYS A 2 -10.84 -21.71 22.47
C LYS A 2 -9.84 -20.95 21.58
N SER A 3 -8.81 -20.35 22.17
CA SER A 3 -7.76 -19.66 21.38
C SER A 3 -6.92 -20.60 20.51
N ILE A 4 -6.69 -21.84 20.96
CA ILE A 4 -5.95 -22.85 20.18
C ILE A 4 -6.80 -23.35 19.02
N PHE A 5 -8.11 -23.54 19.26
CA PHE A 5 -9.07 -23.84 18.21
C PHE A 5 -9.10 -22.75 17.14
N PHE A 6 -9.22 -21.47 17.52
CA PHE A 6 -9.17 -20.36 16.56
C PHE A 6 -7.85 -20.31 15.78
N PHE A 7 -6.73 -20.57 16.45
CA PHE A 7 -5.42 -20.64 15.80
C PHE A 7 -5.36 -21.74 14.73
N ILE A 8 -5.86 -22.94 15.06
CA ILE A 8 -5.93 -24.05 14.09
C ILE A 8 -6.86 -23.71 12.93
N SER A 9 -8.00 -23.05 13.18
CA SER A 9 -8.89 -22.60 12.10
C SER A 9 -8.18 -21.63 11.15
N ILE A 10 -7.38 -20.69 11.69
CA ILE A 10 -6.59 -19.76 10.88
C ILE A 10 -5.53 -20.51 10.06
N LEU A 11 -4.84 -21.50 10.65
CA LEU A 11 -3.86 -22.31 9.93
C LEU A 11 -4.46 -23.11 8.79
N ILE A 12 -5.67 -23.65 8.97
CA ILE A 12 -6.38 -24.38 7.91
C ILE A 12 -6.73 -23.45 6.75
N VAL A 13 -7.29 -22.27 7.04
CA VAL A 13 -7.56 -21.26 5.98
C VAL A 13 -6.27 -20.86 5.28
N TYR A 14 -5.20 -20.63 6.05
CA TYR A 14 -3.91 -20.24 5.51
C TYR A 14 -3.32 -21.31 4.61
N GLY A 15 -3.19 -22.56 5.07
CA GLY A 15 -2.61 -23.65 4.29
C GLY A 15 -3.44 -24.01 3.05
N SER A 16 -4.76 -23.79 3.11
CA SER A 16 -5.65 -24.06 1.97
C SER A 16 -5.64 -22.96 0.92
N LEU A 17 -5.36 -21.71 1.29
CA LEU A 17 -5.38 -20.56 0.37
C LEU A 17 -3.99 -20.07 -0.02
N TYR A 18 -2.93 -20.56 0.63
CA TYR A 18 -1.54 -20.27 0.27
C TYR A 18 -1.24 -20.68 -1.19
N PRO A 19 -0.58 -19.82 -2.01
CA PRO A 19 0.13 -18.58 -1.66
C PRO A 19 -0.70 -17.28 -1.66
N PHE A 20 -2.03 -17.35 -1.70
CA PHE A 20 -2.96 -16.21 -1.80
C PHE A 20 -2.88 -15.44 -3.13
N ASN A 21 -2.51 -16.14 -4.21
CA ASN A 21 -2.53 -15.61 -5.57
C ASN A 21 -3.97 -15.61 -6.09
N PHE A 22 -4.75 -14.60 -5.68
CA PHE A 22 -6.12 -14.46 -6.12
C PHE A 22 -6.19 -13.78 -7.49
N THR A 23 -6.79 -14.43 -8.49
CA THR A 23 -7.01 -13.86 -9.82
C THR A 23 -8.47 -13.97 -10.25
N GLN A 24 -8.95 -12.96 -10.96
CA GLN A 24 -10.33 -12.90 -11.44
C GLN A 24 -10.56 -13.84 -12.65
N SER A 25 -9.48 -14.30 -13.28
CA SER A 25 -9.47 -15.27 -14.41
C SER A 25 -9.81 -16.71 -14.00
N ALA A 26 -9.72 -17.05 -12.71
CA ALA A 26 -9.91 -18.43 -12.23
C ALA A 26 -11.38 -18.91 -12.20
N LEU A 27 -12.36 -18.01 -12.40
CA LEU A 27 -13.78 -18.36 -12.51
C LEU A 27 -14.09 -19.02 -13.86
N THR A 28 -13.72 -20.29 -13.99
CA THR A 28 -14.14 -21.14 -15.11
C THR A 28 -15.44 -21.88 -14.78
N GLU A 29 -16.28 -22.11 -15.79
CA GLU A 29 -17.50 -22.92 -15.64
C GLU A 29 -17.18 -24.32 -15.08
N GLN A 30 -16.02 -24.87 -15.46
CA GLN A 30 -15.51 -26.14 -14.95
C GLN A 30 -15.19 -26.10 -13.44
N ALA A 31 -14.53 -25.04 -12.95
CA ALA A 31 -14.22 -24.89 -11.52
C ALA A 31 -15.49 -24.66 -10.67
N ILE A 32 -16.46 -23.89 -11.18
CA ILE A 32 -17.77 -23.72 -10.51
C ILE A 32 -18.50 -25.06 -10.43
N THR A 33 -18.51 -25.83 -11.53
CA THR A 33 -19.15 -27.15 -11.57
C THR A 33 -18.46 -28.14 -10.64
N ALA A 34 -17.12 -28.10 -10.54
CA ALA A 34 -16.33 -28.92 -9.62
C ALA A 34 -16.63 -28.60 -8.14
N LEU A 35 -16.90 -27.33 -7.79
CA LEU A 35 -17.29 -26.93 -6.44
C LEU A 35 -18.64 -27.57 -6.01
N PHE A 36 -19.57 -27.77 -6.94
CA PHE A 36 -20.85 -28.45 -6.67
C PHE A 36 -20.77 -29.97 -6.81
N ASN A 37 -19.61 -30.53 -7.14
CA ASN A 37 -19.40 -31.97 -7.24
C ASN A 37 -19.04 -32.56 -5.87
N PHE A 38 -19.94 -33.38 -5.33
CA PHE A 38 -19.80 -34.04 -4.01
C PHE A 38 -19.52 -35.55 -4.12
N ASP A 39 -19.14 -36.04 -5.29
CA ASP A 39 -18.87 -37.46 -5.53
C ASP A 39 -17.55 -37.92 -4.90
N ILE A 40 -17.59 -38.35 -3.64
CA ILE A 40 -16.43 -38.82 -2.88
C ILE A 40 -15.65 -39.99 -3.50
N THR A 41 -16.19 -40.66 -4.53
CA THR A 41 -15.52 -41.79 -5.19
C THR A 41 -14.40 -41.37 -6.15
N LYS A 42 -14.33 -40.08 -6.51
CA LYS A 42 -13.37 -39.53 -7.48
C LYS A 42 -12.15 -38.85 -6.85
N THR A 43 -12.00 -38.89 -5.52
CA THR A 43 -10.87 -38.24 -4.82
C THR A 43 -9.57 -39.02 -4.96
N HIS A 44 -8.47 -38.34 -5.30
CA HIS A 44 -7.14 -38.95 -5.24
C HIS A 44 -6.73 -39.28 -3.79
N LEU A 45 -5.98 -40.37 -3.60
CA LEU A 45 -5.58 -40.86 -2.27
C LEU A 45 -4.78 -39.82 -1.47
N THR A 46 -3.95 -39.01 -2.13
CA THR A 46 -3.16 -37.94 -1.52
C THR A 46 -4.04 -36.82 -0.96
N ASP A 47 -5.06 -36.40 -1.74
CA ASP A 47 -5.99 -35.33 -1.35
C ASP A 47 -6.93 -35.80 -0.24
N LEU A 48 -7.37 -37.06 -0.32
CA LEU A 48 -8.13 -37.73 0.72
C LEU A 48 -7.40 -37.69 2.07
N ILE A 49 -6.13 -38.14 2.09
CA ILE A 49 -5.32 -38.19 3.31
C ILE A 49 -5.08 -36.77 3.82
N ALA A 50 -4.75 -35.81 2.95
CA ALA A 50 -4.48 -34.43 3.34
C ALA A 50 -5.71 -33.77 4.01
N ASN A 51 -6.89 -33.86 3.40
CA ASN A 51 -8.13 -33.27 3.93
C ASN A 51 -8.55 -33.89 5.28
N ILE A 52 -8.42 -35.21 5.43
CA ILE A 52 -8.71 -35.88 6.71
C ILE A 52 -7.69 -35.45 7.79
N VAL A 53 -6.39 -35.58 7.52
CA VAL A 53 -5.32 -35.32 8.50
C VAL A 53 -5.35 -33.86 8.97
N LEU A 54 -5.63 -32.93 8.07
CA LEU A 54 -5.70 -31.50 8.39
C LEU A 54 -6.82 -31.16 9.37
N PHE A 55 -7.98 -31.82 9.27
CA PHE A 55 -9.16 -31.55 10.11
C PHE A 55 -9.28 -32.42 11.37
N VAL A 56 -8.46 -33.47 11.53
CA VAL A 56 -8.39 -34.25 12.80
C VAL A 56 -8.01 -33.37 14.00
N PRO A 57 -6.95 -32.54 13.97
CA PRO A 57 -6.65 -31.60 15.05
C PRO A 57 -7.80 -30.61 15.29
N PHE A 58 -8.43 -30.10 14.23
CA PHE A 58 -9.58 -29.20 14.33
C PHE A 58 -10.71 -29.83 15.14
N GLY A 59 -11.05 -31.10 14.87
CA GLY A 59 -12.03 -31.86 15.64
C GLY A 59 -11.69 -32.04 17.12
N VAL A 60 -10.44 -32.41 17.42
CA VAL A 60 -9.95 -32.56 18.80
C VAL A 60 -10.09 -31.25 19.58
N PHE A 61 -9.62 -30.13 19.02
CA PHE A 61 -9.58 -28.85 19.73
C PHE A 61 -10.93 -28.12 19.75
N LEU A 62 -11.78 -28.30 18.73
CA LEU A 62 -13.16 -27.81 18.75
C LEU A 62 -13.94 -28.47 19.88
N ARG A 63 -13.81 -29.80 20.03
CA ARG A 63 -14.42 -30.56 21.12
C ARG A 63 -13.89 -30.14 22.49
N ALA A 64 -12.57 -29.94 22.61
CA ALA A 64 -11.94 -29.46 23.84
C ALA A 64 -12.32 -28.01 24.21
N ALA A 65 -12.57 -27.14 23.22
CA ALA A 65 -12.95 -25.74 23.41
C ALA A 65 -14.41 -25.58 23.87
N PHE A 66 -15.26 -26.53 23.51
CA PHE A 66 -16.70 -26.50 23.74
C PHE A 66 -17.21 -27.81 24.37
N PRO A 67 -16.79 -28.14 25.61
CA PRO A 67 -17.09 -29.43 26.24
C PRO A 67 -18.55 -29.59 26.71
N LYS A 68 -19.35 -28.53 26.66
CA LYS A 68 -20.77 -28.54 27.11
C LYS A 68 -21.75 -29.03 26.05
N TYR A 69 -21.30 -29.31 24.83
CA TYR A 69 -22.17 -29.60 23.70
C TYR A 69 -22.29 -31.11 23.45
N ASN A 70 -23.09 -31.83 24.25
CA ASN A 70 -23.12 -33.31 24.22
C ASN A 70 -24.38 -33.92 23.60
N SER A 71 -25.37 -33.13 23.17
CA SER A 71 -26.56 -33.68 22.53
C SER A 71 -26.32 -33.98 21.05
N ALA A 72 -27.00 -35.00 20.51
CA ALA A 72 -26.92 -35.37 19.10
C ALA A 72 -27.20 -34.17 18.16
N GLY A 73 -28.20 -33.34 18.49
CA GLY A 73 -28.51 -32.13 17.72
C GLY A 73 -27.42 -31.06 17.75
N GLN A 74 -26.61 -30.99 18.81
CA GLN A 74 -25.48 -30.05 18.89
C GLN A 74 -24.25 -30.57 18.15
N LEU A 75 -24.03 -31.89 18.12
CA LEU A 75 -23.00 -32.51 17.27
C LEU A 75 -23.33 -32.33 15.79
N LEU A 76 -24.60 -32.42 15.42
CA LEU A 76 -25.08 -32.15 14.06
C LEU A 76 -24.87 -30.68 13.69
N LEU A 77 -25.16 -29.75 14.60
CA LEU A 77 -24.87 -28.32 14.39
C LEU A 77 -23.37 -28.04 14.22
N LEU A 78 -22.50 -28.64 15.03
CA LEU A 78 -21.05 -28.47 14.91
C LEU A 78 -20.50 -29.07 13.61
N SER A 79 -21.06 -30.20 13.17
CA SER A 79 -20.73 -30.83 11.89
C SER A 79 -21.13 -29.92 10.72
N LEU A 80 -22.33 -29.35 10.76
CA LEU A 80 -22.82 -28.39 9.77
C LEU A 80 -21.94 -27.12 9.73
N MET A 81 -21.58 -26.56 10.89
CA MET A 81 -20.68 -25.41 10.95
C MET A 81 -19.29 -25.74 10.40
N THR A 82 -18.80 -26.97 10.59
CA THR A 82 -17.51 -27.41 10.06
C THR A 82 -17.57 -27.60 8.55
N PHE A 83 -18.65 -28.18 8.03
CA PHE A 83 -18.90 -28.27 6.59
C PHE A 83 -18.96 -26.89 5.95
N LEU A 84 -19.74 -25.96 6.51
CA LEU A 84 -19.82 -24.58 6.00
C LEU A 84 -18.45 -23.87 6.02
N PHE A 85 -17.66 -24.09 7.06
CA PHE A 85 -16.30 -23.55 7.14
C PHE A 85 -15.38 -24.13 6.06
N ALA A 86 -15.36 -25.46 5.89
CA ALA A 86 -14.56 -26.12 4.87
C ALA A 86 -15.02 -25.75 3.45
N TYR A 87 -16.33 -25.70 3.21
CA TYR A 87 -16.91 -25.33 1.92
C TYR A 87 -16.65 -23.86 1.56
N SER A 88 -16.63 -22.96 2.55
CA SER A 88 -16.24 -21.55 2.32
C SER A 88 -14.79 -21.44 1.85
N ILE A 89 -13.90 -22.31 2.34
CA ILE A 89 -12.49 -22.35 1.89
C ILE A 89 -12.42 -22.83 0.43
N GLN A 90 -13.16 -23.89 0.07
CA GLN A 90 -13.26 -24.38 -1.31
C GLN A 90 -13.84 -23.32 -2.26
N ALA A 91 -14.86 -22.58 -1.81
CA ALA A 91 -15.41 -21.46 -2.58
C ALA A 91 -14.40 -20.31 -2.77
N LEU A 92 -13.50 -20.09 -1.81
CA LEU A 92 -12.43 -19.10 -1.93
C LEU A 92 -11.32 -19.56 -2.90
N GLN A 93 -11.11 -20.87 -3.05
CA GLN A 93 -10.16 -21.43 -4.02
C GLN A 93 -10.60 -21.29 -5.48
N LEU A 94 -11.89 -20.97 -5.76
CA LEU A 94 -12.34 -20.56 -7.10
C LEU A 94 -11.58 -19.35 -7.65
N PHE A 95 -10.96 -18.58 -6.77
CA PHE A 95 -10.24 -17.38 -7.12
C PHE A 95 -8.73 -17.59 -7.16
N THR A 96 -8.21 -18.81 -7.00
CA THR A 96 -6.77 -19.10 -6.98
C THR A 96 -6.34 -19.90 -8.22
N GLU A 97 -5.26 -19.52 -8.90
CA GLU A 97 -4.86 -20.15 -10.18
C GLU A 97 -4.30 -21.58 -10.04
N ASP A 98 -3.63 -21.86 -8.91
CA ASP A 98 -2.90 -23.13 -8.72
C ASP A 98 -3.74 -24.23 -8.05
N ARG A 99 -5.03 -23.97 -7.76
CA ARG A 99 -5.89 -24.90 -7.00
C ARG A 99 -7.22 -25.12 -7.72
N GLN A 100 -7.61 -26.38 -7.83
CA GLN A 100 -8.92 -26.77 -8.36
C GLN A 100 -9.88 -26.97 -7.18
N PRO A 101 -10.92 -26.13 -7.02
CA PRO A 101 -11.87 -26.28 -5.92
C PRO A 101 -12.77 -27.49 -6.15
N TRP A 102 -13.04 -28.25 -5.09
CA TRP A 102 -13.86 -29.45 -5.21
C TRP A 102 -14.78 -29.65 -3.99
N GLY A 103 -16.08 -29.82 -4.26
CA GLY A 103 -17.11 -29.93 -3.21
C GLY A 103 -16.90 -31.13 -2.27
N GLY A 104 -16.40 -32.24 -2.80
CA GLY A 104 -16.12 -33.46 -2.04
C GLY A 104 -15.01 -33.29 -0.98
N ASP A 105 -14.10 -32.33 -1.14
CA ASP A 105 -13.09 -32.03 -0.12
C ASP A 105 -13.73 -31.53 1.18
N ALA A 106 -14.82 -30.77 1.09
CA ALA A 106 -15.56 -30.32 2.27
C ALA A 106 -16.16 -31.51 3.05
N ILE A 107 -16.49 -32.61 2.37
CA ILE A 107 -16.98 -33.85 3.00
C ILE A 107 -15.82 -34.56 3.72
N TRP A 108 -14.67 -34.71 3.07
CA TRP A 108 -13.49 -35.33 3.70
C TRP A 108 -12.97 -34.53 4.90
N ASN A 109 -13.02 -33.20 4.84
CA ASN A 109 -12.72 -32.31 5.96
C ASN A 109 -13.71 -32.50 7.14
N MET A 110 -15.01 -32.69 6.84
CA MET A 110 -16.01 -33.03 7.85
C MET A 110 -15.76 -34.40 8.51
N ILE A 111 -15.30 -35.39 7.74
CA ILE A 111 -14.90 -36.71 8.25
C ILE A 111 -13.67 -36.59 9.15
N GLY A 112 -12.65 -35.80 8.76
CA GLY A 112 -11.50 -35.49 9.59
C GLY A 112 -11.90 -34.89 10.94
N TYR A 113 -12.83 -33.94 10.94
CA TYR A 113 -13.43 -33.41 12.17
C TYR A 113 -14.08 -34.50 13.04
N ALA A 114 -14.88 -35.39 12.44
CA ALA A 114 -15.57 -36.45 13.17
C ALA A 114 -14.59 -37.42 13.83
N ILE A 115 -13.52 -37.80 13.12
CA ILE A 115 -12.42 -38.62 13.65
C ILE A 115 -11.74 -37.89 14.81
N GLY A 116 -11.40 -36.61 14.68
CA GLY A 116 -10.80 -35.83 15.75
C GLY A 116 -11.69 -35.69 16.99
N ALA A 117 -12.98 -35.45 16.80
CA ALA A 117 -13.95 -35.38 17.89
C ALA A 117 -14.10 -36.74 18.60
N PHE A 118 -14.09 -37.84 17.84
CA PHE A 118 -14.09 -39.21 18.38
C PHE A 118 -12.80 -39.50 19.16
N LEU A 119 -11.62 -39.17 18.63
CA LEU A 119 -10.35 -39.36 19.31
C LEU A 119 -10.30 -38.61 20.65
N TYR A 120 -10.82 -37.38 20.71
CA TYR A 120 -10.92 -36.65 21.98
C TYR A 120 -11.80 -37.37 23.01
N ALA A 121 -12.93 -37.93 22.56
CA ALA A 121 -13.86 -38.67 23.43
C ALA A 121 -13.29 -40.03 23.88
N SER A 122 -12.66 -40.77 22.97
CA SER A 122 -12.17 -42.14 23.17
C SER A 122 -10.85 -42.20 23.94
N LEU A 123 -9.89 -41.31 23.62
CA LEU A 123 -8.59 -41.27 24.28
C LEU A 123 -8.60 -40.49 25.61
N ARG A 124 -9.77 -39.98 26.02
CA ARG A 124 -9.95 -39.15 27.23
C ARG A 124 -8.79 -38.15 27.38
N LEU A 125 -8.58 -37.30 26.37
CA LEU A 125 -7.52 -36.28 26.31
C LEU A 125 -7.75 -35.14 27.34
N ASP A 126 -8.22 -35.47 28.54
CA ASP A 126 -8.50 -34.58 29.65
C ASP A 126 -7.23 -33.94 30.21
N PHE A 127 -6.05 -34.48 29.92
CA PHE A 127 -4.79 -33.78 30.21
C PHE A 127 -4.70 -32.43 29.48
N LEU A 128 -5.37 -32.25 28.32
CA LEU A 128 -5.46 -30.93 27.69
C LEU A 128 -6.21 -29.91 28.57
N LYS A 129 -7.04 -30.37 29.53
CA LYS A 129 -7.66 -29.53 30.57
C LYS A 129 -6.66 -29.12 31.67
N THR A 130 -5.54 -29.84 31.82
CA THR A 130 -4.46 -29.52 32.80
C THR A 130 -3.53 -28.38 32.33
N PHE A 131 -3.61 -27.98 31.06
CA PHE A 131 -3.04 -26.73 30.53
C PHE A 131 -3.85 -25.49 31.00
N LYS A 132 -4.26 -25.46 32.26
CA LYS A 132 -4.91 -24.30 32.90
C LYS A 132 -3.84 -23.36 33.42
N VAL A 133 -3.45 -22.43 32.57
CA VAL A 133 -2.59 -21.33 32.95
C VAL A 133 -3.42 -20.31 33.74
N SER A 134 -3.27 -20.29 35.07
CA SER A 134 -4.17 -19.56 35.98
C SER A 134 -3.78 -18.08 36.15
N HIS A 135 -2.48 -17.77 36.06
CA HIS A 135 -1.93 -16.44 36.29
C HIS A 135 -1.59 -15.72 34.97
N SER A 136 -1.79 -14.41 34.91
CA SER A 136 -1.52 -13.57 33.72
C SER A 136 -0.08 -13.73 33.23
N HIS A 137 0.88 -13.86 34.15
CA HIS A 137 2.29 -13.98 33.81
C HIS A 137 2.61 -15.30 33.10
N GLN A 138 2.01 -16.39 33.55
CA GLN A 138 2.20 -17.68 32.90
C GLN A 138 1.54 -17.71 31.50
N GLN A 139 0.42 -16.99 31.31
CA GLN A 139 -0.28 -16.91 30.02
C GLN A 139 0.54 -16.14 28.98
N ILE A 140 1.09 -15.00 29.37
CA ILE A 140 1.94 -14.18 28.50
C ILE A 140 3.23 -14.95 28.16
N SER A 141 3.88 -15.60 29.14
CA SER A 141 5.05 -16.44 28.90
C SER A 141 4.76 -17.59 27.94
N PHE A 142 3.62 -18.28 28.11
CA PHE A 142 3.21 -19.35 27.20
C PHE A 142 3.01 -18.83 25.78
N PHE A 143 2.31 -17.70 25.64
CA PHE A 143 1.98 -17.14 24.33
C PHE A 143 3.24 -16.72 23.56
N ILE A 144 4.18 -16.04 24.23
CA ILE A 144 5.46 -15.67 23.61
C ILE A 144 6.24 -16.94 23.23
N ALA A 145 6.38 -17.92 24.12
CA ALA A 145 7.06 -19.19 23.80
C ALA A 145 6.40 -19.95 22.64
N PHE A 146 5.07 -19.93 22.58
CA PHE A 146 4.32 -20.56 21.50
C PHE A 146 4.58 -19.89 20.16
N ILE A 147 4.59 -18.56 20.10
CA ILE A 147 4.90 -17.82 18.86
C ILE A 147 6.36 -18.09 18.44
N ILE A 148 7.30 -18.16 19.38
CA ILE A 148 8.69 -18.52 19.11
C ILE A 148 8.77 -19.89 18.42
N ILE A 149 8.14 -20.92 18.98
CA ILE A 149 8.08 -22.27 18.38
C ILE A 149 7.38 -22.25 17.01
N ALA A 150 6.34 -21.44 16.89
CA ALA A 150 5.63 -21.23 15.63
C ALA A 150 6.55 -20.64 14.56
N LEU A 151 7.34 -19.61 14.88
CA LEU A 151 8.26 -18.99 13.92
C LEU A 151 9.31 -19.99 13.38
N GLU A 152 9.71 -21.00 14.17
CA GLU A 152 10.56 -22.09 13.67
C GLU A 152 9.88 -22.93 12.58
N LEU A 153 8.54 -22.94 12.49
CA LEU A 153 7.81 -23.70 11.49
C LEU A 153 7.27 -22.80 10.35
N ALA A 154 7.62 -21.51 10.32
CA ALA A 154 7.23 -20.62 9.22
C ALA A 154 7.98 -20.98 7.92
N PRO A 155 7.36 -20.90 6.71
CA PRO A 155 6.05 -20.33 6.39
C PRO A 155 4.82 -21.22 6.63
N PHE A 156 4.88 -22.27 7.45
CA PHE A 156 3.71 -23.10 7.80
C PHE A 156 2.95 -23.69 6.61
N ALA A 157 3.70 -24.10 5.58
CA ALA A 157 3.18 -24.83 4.43
C ALA A 157 3.65 -26.29 4.50
N PRO A 158 3.10 -27.14 5.39
CA PRO A 158 3.48 -28.54 5.45
C PRO A 158 3.03 -29.24 4.16
N SER A 159 3.95 -30.00 3.57
CA SER A 159 3.70 -30.89 2.44
C SER A 159 4.17 -32.29 2.80
N ILE A 160 3.34 -33.28 2.45
CA ILE A 160 3.68 -34.71 2.59
C ILE A 160 4.34 -35.20 1.28
N ASP A 161 4.53 -34.31 0.30
CA ASP A 161 5.23 -34.60 -0.93
C ASP A 161 6.69 -35.01 -0.67
N PHE A 162 7.06 -36.17 -1.21
CA PHE A 162 8.40 -36.72 -1.09
C PHE A 162 9.45 -35.83 -1.75
N ASP A 163 9.08 -35.07 -2.79
CA ASP A 163 9.99 -34.16 -3.47
C ASP A 163 10.37 -32.97 -2.60
N VAL A 164 9.46 -32.47 -1.76
CA VAL A 164 9.73 -31.40 -0.77
C VAL A 164 10.72 -31.90 0.28
N LEU A 165 10.53 -33.11 0.79
CA LEU A 165 11.45 -33.74 1.74
C LEU A 165 12.86 -33.87 1.13
N LYS A 166 12.95 -34.38 -0.10
CA LYS A 166 14.20 -34.56 -0.83
C LYS A 166 14.92 -33.22 -1.08
N ALA A 167 14.18 -32.18 -1.47
CA ALA A 167 14.73 -30.85 -1.72
C ALA A 167 15.33 -30.24 -0.44
N ASN A 168 14.61 -30.31 0.68
CA ASN A 168 15.08 -29.78 1.98
C ASN A 168 16.31 -30.53 2.51
N ILE A 169 16.39 -31.85 2.31
CA ILE A 169 17.59 -32.63 2.65
C ILE A 169 18.78 -32.21 1.79
N LYS A 170 18.57 -32.02 0.48
CA LYS A 170 19.61 -31.61 -0.46
C LYS A 170 20.19 -30.22 -0.12
N LEU A 171 19.34 -29.28 0.32
CA LEU A 171 19.75 -27.95 0.78
C LEU A 171 20.70 -28.02 1.98
N LEU A 172 20.43 -28.91 2.95
CA LEU A 172 21.28 -29.09 4.13
C LEU A 172 22.65 -29.69 3.77
N LEU A 173 22.69 -30.62 2.82
CA LEU A 173 23.91 -31.33 2.42
C LEU A 173 24.84 -30.49 1.51
N ASN A 174 24.27 -29.65 0.65
CA ASN A 174 25.03 -28.92 -0.36
C ASN A 174 25.65 -27.60 0.13
N SER A 175 25.25 -27.07 1.29
CA SER A 175 25.73 -25.77 1.83
C SER A 175 26.18 -25.90 3.30
N PRO A 176 27.29 -26.59 3.60
CA PRO A 176 27.66 -26.98 4.96
C PRO A 176 28.35 -25.87 5.78
N SER A 177 28.05 -24.59 5.55
CA SER A 177 28.63 -23.50 6.35
C SER A 177 27.84 -23.24 7.64
N ILE A 178 28.55 -23.12 8.76
CA ILE A 178 27.96 -22.71 10.05
C ILE A 178 28.20 -21.21 10.22
N GLY A 179 27.15 -20.41 10.05
CA GLY A 179 27.17 -18.99 10.41
C GLY A 179 27.13 -18.82 11.94
N TRP A 180 28.16 -18.21 12.52
CA TRP A 180 28.25 -18.04 13.97
C TRP A 180 27.15 -17.12 14.54
N TYR A 181 26.83 -16.04 13.84
CA TYR A 181 25.75 -15.12 14.24
C TYR A 181 24.39 -15.84 14.29
N TRP A 182 24.02 -16.53 13.21
CA TRP A 182 22.78 -17.29 13.12
C TRP A 182 22.72 -18.41 14.17
N THR A 183 23.85 -19.08 14.46
CA THR A 183 23.94 -20.09 15.53
C THR A 183 23.69 -19.46 16.91
N PHE A 184 24.26 -18.28 17.17
CA PHE A 184 24.04 -17.53 18.40
C PHE A 184 22.56 -17.12 18.55
N GLU A 185 21.97 -16.53 17.51
CA GLU A 185 20.55 -16.14 17.52
C GLU A 185 19.64 -17.34 17.84
N ASN A 186 19.79 -18.45 17.11
CA ASN A 186 19.01 -19.67 17.33
C ASN A 186 19.20 -20.24 18.75
N THR A 187 20.41 -20.15 19.30
CA THR A 187 20.69 -20.57 20.68
C THR A 187 19.91 -19.72 21.69
N VAL A 188 19.94 -18.39 21.54
CA VAL A 188 19.18 -17.46 22.39
C VAL A 188 17.68 -17.70 22.25
N PHE A 189 17.19 -17.94 21.03
CA PHE A 189 15.79 -18.23 20.72
C PHE A 189 15.25 -19.42 21.53
N TRP A 190 15.99 -20.53 21.52
CA TRP A 190 15.63 -21.73 22.27
C TRP A 190 15.77 -21.54 23.79
N LEU A 191 16.81 -20.87 24.28
CA LEU A 191 16.97 -20.60 25.72
C LEU A 191 15.84 -19.74 26.29
N VAL A 192 15.41 -18.71 25.56
CA VAL A 192 14.25 -17.89 25.91
C VAL A 192 12.98 -18.74 25.91
N THR A 193 12.79 -19.59 24.90
CA THR A 193 11.65 -20.54 24.84
C THR A 193 11.61 -21.43 26.08
N PHE A 194 12.72 -22.07 26.42
CA PHE A 194 12.80 -22.97 27.58
C PHE A 194 12.49 -22.25 28.88
N TYR A 195 12.98 -21.02 29.04
CA TYR A 195 12.72 -20.20 30.23
C TYR A 195 11.26 -19.78 30.34
N LEU A 196 10.65 -19.34 29.24
CA LEU A 196 9.24 -18.96 29.23
C LEU A 196 8.32 -20.17 29.43
N LEU A 197 8.66 -21.33 28.85
CA LEU A 197 7.97 -22.60 29.12
C LEU A 197 8.12 -23.04 30.58
N LYS A 198 9.27 -22.79 31.23
CA LYS A 198 9.47 -23.05 32.67
C LYS A 198 8.50 -22.25 33.52
N ILE A 199 8.24 -21.00 33.14
CA ILE A 199 7.28 -20.13 33.84
C ILE A 199 5.84 -20.59 33.57
N ALA A 200 5.52 -20.90 32.31
CA ALA A 200 4.19 -21.34 31.90
C ALA A 200 3.80 -22.70 32.50
N PHE A 201 4.73 -23.66 32.47
CA PHE A 201 4.55 -25.04 32.92
C PHE A 201 5.76 -25.51 33.74
N PRO A 202 5.79 -25.20 35.05
CA PRO A 202 6.92 -25.52 35.92
C PRO A 202 7.35 -27.01 35.93
N ASN A 203 6.41 -27.92 35.64
CA ASN A 203 6.63 -29.38 35.65
C ASN A 203 7.06 -29.96 34.28
N TRP A 204 7.18 -29.13 33.24
CA TRP A 204 7.37 -29.59 31.85
C TRP A 204 8.79 -29.39 31.30
N THR A 205 9.67 -28.71 32.03
CA THR A 205 11.02 -28.31 31.55
C THR A 205 12.15 -29.27 31.93
N ARG A 206 11.85 -30.56 32.10
CA ARG A 206 12.91 -31.58 32.20
C ARG A 206 13.60 -31.69 30.85
N ILE A 207 14.93 -31.85 30.84
CA ILE A 207 15.74 -31.83 29.62
C ILE A 207 15.23 -32.80 28.56
N ASN A 208 14.81 -34.02 28.94
CA ASN A 208 14.28 -35.02 28.00
C ASN A 208 13.04 -34.52 27.22
N LYS A 209 12.15 -33.74 27.86
CA LYS A 209 10.96 -33.18 27.20
C LYS A 209 11.32 -32.02 26.26
N LEU A 210 12.31 -31.21 26.65
CA LEU A 210 12.82 -30.12 25.81
C LEU A 210 13.60 -30.66 24.60
N SER A 211 14.40 -31.71 24.79
CA SER A 211 15.08 -32.40 23.70
C SER A 211 14.09 -33.00 22.70
N LEU A 212 13.02 -33.64 23.19
CA LEU A 212 11.95 -34.15 22.32
C LEU A 212 11.26 -33.03 21.54
N LEU A 213 10.98 -31.88 22.18
CA LEU A 213 10.39 -30.72 21.53
C LEU A 213 11.29 -30.17 20.41
N VAL A 214 12.57 -29.93 20.70
CA VAL A 214 13.54 -29.43 19.71
C VAL A 214 13.65 -30.40 18.54
N MET A 215 13.79 -31.70 18.80
CA MET A 215 13.84 -32.71 17.74
C MET A 215 12.57 -32.69 16.89
N LEU A 216 11.38 -32.71 17.50
CA LEU A 216 10.12 -32.74 16.75
C LEU A 216 9.95 -31.50 15.85
N ILE A 217 10.32 -30.32 16.33
CA ILE A 217 10.25 -29.08 15.55
C ILE A 217 11.26 -29.10 14.40
N LEU A 218 12.53 -29.45 14.66
CA LEU A 218 13.57 -29.51 13.63
C LEU A 218 13.29 -30.60 12.59
N THR A 219 12.74 -31.75 12.98
CA THR A 219 12.33 -32.79 12.02
C THR A 219 11.13 -32.35 11.20
N SER A 220 10.16 -31.66 11.81
CA SER A 220 8.98 -31.14 11.09
C SER A 220 9.37 -30.13 10.00
N LYS A 221 10.46 -29.37 10.20
CA LYS A 221 10.97 -28.43 9.19
C LYS A 221 11.28 -29.08 7.84
N PHE A 222 11.62 -30.37 7.79
CA PHE A 222 11.90 -31.05 6.52
C PHE A 222 10.65 -31.28 5.66
N LEU A 223 9.47 -31.25 6.29
CA LEU A 223 8.18 -31.42 5.63
C LEU A 223 7.55 -30.08 5.25
N ILE A 224 8.25 -28.96 5.38
CA ILE A 224 7.71 -27.62 5.09
C ILE A 224 8.28 -27.13 3.76
N ILE A 225 7.41 -26.67 2.87
CA ILE A 225 7.80 -26.10 1.57
C ILE A 225 8.65 -24.85 1.83
N SER A 226 9.79 -24.75 1.14
CA SER A 226 10.71 -23.60 1.23
C SER A 226 11.20 -23.33 2.66
N SER A 227 11.42 -24.39 3.43
CA SER A 227 11.94 -24.32 4.79
C SER A 227 13.40 -23.86 4.83
N ASN A 228 13.72 -22.90 5.71
CA ASN A 228 15.09 -22.40 5.88
C ASN A 228 15.90 -23.29 6.82
N ILE A 229 16.02 -24.58 6.50
CA ILE A 229 16.80 -25.53 7.30
C ILE A 229 18.29 -25.43 6.93
N ASN A 230 19.12 -25.12 7.93
CA ASN A 230 20.57 -24.97 7.77
C ASN A 230 21.33 -25.49 9.00
N LEU A 231 22.65 -25.69 8.88
CA LEU A 231 23.48 -26.21 9.97
C LEU A 231 23.50 -25.29 11.20
N SER A 232 23.40 -23.97 11.02
CA SER A 232 23.33 -23.02 12.14
C SER A 232 22.10 -23.22 13.04
N SER A 233 20.95 -23.54 12.46
CA SER A 233 19.71 -23.81 13.20
C SER A 233 19.80 -25.11 14.02
N LEU A 234 20.40 -26.16 13.45
CA LEU A 234 20.66 -27.43 14.14
C LEU A 234 21.67 -27.24 15.27
N ALA A 235 22.79 -26.58 14.98
CA ALA A 235 23.83 -26.29 15.96
C ALA A 235 23.29 -25.44 17.13
N GLY A 236 22.48 -24.41 16.84
CA GLY A 236 21.87 -23.57 17.87
C GLY A 236 20.88 -24.33 18.77
N GLY A 237 20.08 -25.22 18.19
CA GLY A 237 19.20 -26.12 18.94
C GLY A 237 19.97 -27.03 19.90
N ILE A 238 21.04 -27.68 19.41
CA ILE A 238 21.90 -28.56 20.24
C ILE A 238 22.60 -27.75 21.34
N LEU A 239 23.20 -26.61 21.00
CA LEU A 239 23.92 -25.77 21.95
C LEU A 239 23.00 -25.24 23.06
N SER A 240 21.76 -24.87 22.72
CA SER A 240 20.77 -24.43 23.72
C SER A 240 20.42 -25.53 24.73
N LEU A 241 20.32 -26.80 24.28
CA LEU A 241 20.05 -27.94 25.15
C LEU A 241 21.24 -28.22 26.08
N LEU A 242 22.48 -28.13 25.57
CA LEU A 242 23.70 -28.27 26.37
C LEU A 242 23.80 -27.18 27.43
N ILE A 243 23.59 -25.92 27.04
CA ILE A 243 23.59 -24.78 27.97
C ILE A 243 22.49 -24.95 29.01
N TRP A 244 21.27 -25.34 28.61
CA TRP A 244 20.17 -25.56 29.55
C TRP A 244 20.47 -26.70 30.52
N LYS A 245 21.04 -27.81 30.05
CA LYS A 245 21.42 -28.96 30.89
C LYS A 245 22.40 -28.55 32.00
N VAL A 246 23.39 -27.71 31.69
CA VAL A 246 24.44 -27.30 32.65
C VAL A 246 24.01 -26.10 33.50
N PHE A 247 23.32 -25.12 32.91
CA PHE A 247 23.12 -23.79 33.53
C PHE A 247 21.66 -23.42 33.83
N SER A 248 20.68 -24.31 33.63
CA SER A 248 19.23 -24.00 33.84
C SER A 248 18.85 -23.44 35.23
N GLN A 249 19.66 -23.70 36.25
CA GLN A 249 19.45 -23.12 37.59
C GLN A 249 20.05 -21.71 37.74
N ARG A 250 21.07 -21.36 36.95
CA ARG A 250 21.76 -20.06 36.99
C ARG A 250 21.17 -19.03 36.02
N ILE A 251 20.51 -19.48 34.95
CA ILE A 251 19.86 -18.61 33.96
C ILE A 251 18.69 -17.84 34.61
N ASN A 252 18.76 -16.51 34.55
CA ASN A 252 17.69 -15.62 35.02
C ASN A 252 17.11 -14.75 33.89
N ALA A 253 15.94 -14.16 34.14
CA ALA A 253 15.21 -13.38 33.14
C ALA A 253 15.99 -12.15 32.65
N GLN A 254 16.77 -11.51 33.51
CA GLN A 254 17.56 -10.33 33.14
C GLN A 254 18.70 -10.69 32.17
N GLN A 255 19.40 -11.80 32.39
CA GLN A 255 20.45 -12.28 31.48
C GLN A 255 19.87 -12.62 30.10
N LEU A 256 18.71 -13.27 30.05
CA LEU A 256 18.04 -13.58 28.79
C LEU A 256 17.53 -12.32 28.08
N ALA A 257 17.04 -11.33 28.82
CA ALA A 257 16.67 -10.03 28.24
C ALA A 257 17.88 -9.33 27.60
N MET A 258 19.05 -9.37 28.26
CA MET A 258 20.30 -8.84 27.71
C MET A 258 20.75 -9.59 26.45
N LEU A 259 20.68 -10.93 26.45
CA LEU A 259 21.01 -11.73 25.26
C LEU A 259 20.07 -11.41 24.07
N LEU A 260 18.77 -11.21 24.33
CA LEU A 260 17.83 -10.76 23.30
C LEU A 260 18.14 -9.35 22.79
N LEU A 261 18.53 -8.41 23.66
CA LEU A 261 18.96 -7.07 23.22
C LEU A 261 20.19 -7.13 22.31
N ILE A 262 21.18 -7.96 22.65
CA ILE A 262 22.36 -8.20 21.79
C ILE A 262 21.93 -8.81 20.45
N THR A 263 20.97 -9.73 20.48
CA THR A 263 20.42 -10.36 19.26
C THR A 263 19.71 -9.34 18.38
N ILE A 264 18.91 -8.44 18.95
CA ILE A 264 18.22 -7.35 18.25
C ILE A 264 19.25 -6.42 17.58
N LEU A 265 20.26 -5.99 18.33
CA LEU A 265 21.32 -5.12 17.79
C LEU A 265 22.09 -5.82 16.66
N GLY A 266 22.47 -7.08 16.86
CA GLY A 266 23.16 -7.87 15.84
C GLY A 266 22.31 -8.08 14.58
N ASN A 267 20.98 -8.25 14.70
CA ASN A 267 20.09 -8.46 13.55
C ASN A 267 20.01 -7.22 12.67
N GLY A 268 20.04 -6.03 13.26
CA GLY A 268 20.05 -4.78 12.50
C GLY A 268 21.40 -4.53 11.80
N LEU A 269 22.50 -5.02 12.36
CA LEU A 269 23.85 -4.70 11.88
C LEU A 269 24.48 -5.78 10.99
N TYR A 270 24.01 -7.02 11.03
CA TYR A 270 24.51 -8.12 10.19
C TYR A 270 24.33 -7.79 8.68
N PRO A 271 25.33 -8.02 7.80
CA PRO A 271 26.57 -8.79 7.97
C PRO A 271 27.76 -8.08 8.67
N PHE A 272 27.52 -6.93 9.33
CA PHE A 272 28.51 -6.08 9.99
C PHE A 272 29.49 -5.41 9.00
N GLU A 273 29.02 -5.14 7.78
CA GLU A 273 29.77 -4.45 6.73
C GLU A 273 29.30 -2.99 6.62
N LEU A 274 30.24 -2.05 6.54
CA LEU A 274 29.94 -0.63 6.40
C LEU A 274 29.58 -0.26 4.95
N ARG A 275 28.66 0.68 4.76
CA ARG A 275 28.31 1.23 3.44
C ARG A 275 29.36 2.21 2.94
N GLU A 276 29.52 2.28 1.63
CA GLU A 276 30.31 3.32 0.97
C GLU A 276 29.63 4.70 1.00
N GLN A 277 28.29 4.74 1.03
CA GLN A 277 27.49 5.97 1.16
C GLN A 277 26.47 5.86 2.29
N VAL A 278 26.30 6.96 3.03
CA VAL A 278 25.39 7.07 4.19
C VAL A 278 23.94 6.89 3.73
N GLY A 279 23.23 5.93 4.33
CA GLY A 279 21.82 5.69 4.03
C GLY A 279 20.89 6.79 4.56
N THR A 280 19.72 6.96 3.96
CA THR A 280 18.69 7.89 4.44
C THR A 280 17.72 7.19 5.40
N PHE A 281 17.47 7.80 6.56
CA PHE A 281 16.51 7.28 7.55
C PHE A 281 15.08 7.53 7.08
N LYS A 282 14.29 6.47 6.92
CA LYS A 282 12.88 6.57 6.53
C LYS A 282 11.98 6.75 7.76
N TRP A 283 11.35 7.92 7.87
CA TRP A 283 10.45 8.18 8.99
C TRP A 283 9.10 7.46 8.89
N LEU A 284 8.70 7.01 7.70
CA LEU A 284 7.48 6.24 7.48
C LEU A 284 7.67 4.79 7.97
N PRO A 285 7.01 4.36 9.05
CA PRO A 285 7.08 2.97 9.49
C PRO A 285 6.44 2.06 8.44
N PHE A 286 6.99 0.86 8.32
CA PHE A 286 6.66 -0.18 7.36
C PHE A 286 6.95 0.18 5.90
N SER A 287 7.64 1.29 5.62
CA SER A 287 7.92 1.72 4.24
C SER A 287 8.68 0.65 3.46
N ALA A 288 9.69 0.00 4.07
CA ALA A 288 10.40 -1.11 3.44
C ALA A 288 9.54 -2.40 3.33
N SER A 289 8.51 -2.55 4.18
CA SER A 289 7.61 -3.71 4.19
C SER A 289 6.42 -3.59 3.25
N MET A 290 6.16 -2.41 2.66
CA MET A 290 5.06 -2.20 1.70
C MET A 290 5.43 -2.59 0.27
N ASP A 291 6.72 -2.56 -0.08
CA ASP A 291 7.21 -2.81 -1.44
C ASP A 291 7.76 -4.25 -1.63
N GLY A 292 7.63 -5.12 -0.63
CA GLY A 292 8.23 -6.46 -0.59
C GLY A 292 7.23 -7.61 -0.47
N ASN A 293 7.73 -8.85 -0.53
CA ASN A 293 6.89 -10.05 -0.40
C ASN A 293 6.16 -10.08 0.97
N LEU A 294 4.82 -10.07 0.92
CA LEU A 294 3.96 -9.97 2.10
C LEU A 294 4.24 -11.06 3.15
N LEU A 295 4.51 -12.29 2.72
CA LEU A 295 4.78 -13.41 3.63
C LEU A 295 6.09 -13.19 4.40
N ILE A 296 7.15 -12.81 3.71
CA ILE A 296 8.46 -12.53 4.31
C ILE A 296 8.31 -11.40 5.33
N ASN A 297 7.56 -10.36 4.96
CA ASN A 297 7.30 -9.21 5.82
C ASN A 297 6.49 -9.57 7.08
N ILE A 298 5.46 -10.43 6.96
CA ILE A 298 4.69 -10.93 8.10
C ILE A 298 5.57 -11.76 9.05
N ILE A 299 6.42 -12.64 8.52
CA ILE A 299 7.34 -13.47 9.32
C ILE A 299 8.35 -12.58 10.05
N ALA A 300 8.98 -11.65 9.34
CA ALA A 300 9.94 -10.70 9.91
C ALA A 300 9.29 -9.83 11.01
N PHE A 301 8.10 -9.28 10.75
CA PHE A 301 7.32 -8.51 11.72
C PHE A 301 6.98 -9.32 12.97
N THR A 302 6.53 -10.57 12.79
CA THR A 302 6.18 -11.46 13.90
C THR A 302 7.42 -11.81 14.73
N LYS A 303 8.57 -12.05 14.10
CA LYS A 303 9.86 -12.26 14.79
C LYS A 303 10.24 -11.04 15.63
N LYS A 304 10.14 -9.83 15.08
CA LYS A 304 10.42 -8.56 15.79
C LYS A 304 9.47 -8.35 16.99
N MET A 305 8.17 -8.59 16.83
CA MET A 305 7.18 -8.55 17.91
C MET A 305 7.57 -9.42 19.10
N VAL A 306 8.01 -10.64 18.80
CA VAL A 306 8.41 -11.63 19.79
C VAL A 306 9.71 -11.23 20.50
N PHE A 307 10.69 -10.69 19.76
CA PHE A 307 11.93 -10.20 20.36
C PHE A 307 11.70 -9.03 21.30
N TYR A 308 10.99 -8.00 20.84
CA TYR A 308 10.73 -6.82 21.67
C TYR A 308 9.81 -7.17 22.84
N GLY A 309 8.77 -7.97 22.60
CA GLY A 309 7.90 -8.48 23.65
C GLY A 309 8.62 -9.35 24.66
N GLY A 310 9.51 -10.22 24.20
CA GLY A 310 10.37 -11.06 25.02
C GLY A 310 11.25 -10.23 25.95
N VAL A 311 11.92 -9.19 25.43
CA VAL A 311 12.74 -8.27 26.24
C VAL A 311 11.90 -7.56 27.31
N VAL A 312 10.81 -6.91 26.89
CA VAL A 312 9.92 -6.17 27.81
C VAL A 312 9.36 -7.09 28.88
N TRP A 313 8.95 -8.30 28.50
CA TRP A 313 8.39 -9.30 29.38
C TRP A 313 9.42 -9.89 30.35
N LEU A 314 10.62 -10.22 29.88
CA LEU A 314 11.69 -10.76 30.71
C LEU A 314 12.20 -9.73 31.74
N PHE A 315 12.30 -8.45 31.39
CA PHE A 315 12.60 -7.40 32.38
C PHE A 315 11.49 -7.27 33.43
N TYR A 316 10.22 -7.37 33.02
CA TYR A 316 9.11 -7.38 33.95
C TYR A 316 9.13 -8.61 34.88
N LEU A 317 9.46 -9.80 34.36
CA LEU A 317 9.69 -11.00 35.16
C LEU A 317 10.89 -10.89 36.10
N ALA A 318 11.90 -10.10 35.73
CA ALA A 318 13.03 -9.71 36.59
C ALA A 318 12.66 -8.66 37.66
N LYS A 319 11.35 -8.46 37.94
CA LYS A 319 10.80 -7.52 38.92
C LYS A 319 11.13 -6.05 38.64
N ARG A 320 11.41 -5.67 37.39
CA ARG A 320 11.53 -4.26 36.98
C ARG A 320 10.16 -3.69 36.62
N ARG A 321 10.04 -2.36 36.66
CA ARG A 321 8.83 -1.67 36.17
C ARG A 321 8.67 -1.94 34.68
N LEU A 322 7.44 -2.14 34.20
CA LEU A 322 7.17 -2.38 32.76
C LEU A 322 7.81 -1.29 31.89
N LEU A 323 7.67 -0.02 32.29
CA LEU A 323 8.25 1.14 31.60
C LEU A 323 9.77 1.05 31.44
N PHE A 324 10.48 0.42 32.38
CA PHE A 324 11.94 0.23 32.29
C PHE A 324 12.31 -0.70 31.13
N GLY A 325 11.63 -1.84 31.00
CA GLY A 325 11.84 -2.76 29.88
C GLY A 325 11.50 -2.12 28.53
N VAL A 326 10.42 -1.33 28.49
CA VAL A 326 10.01 -0.58 27.29
C VAL A 326 11.06 0.46 26.90
N ALA A 327 11.52 1.27 27.86
CA ALA A 327 12.50 2.32 27.60
C ALA A 327 13.83 1.76 27.09
N ILE A 328 14.34 0.68 27.71
CA ILE A 328 15.59 0.04 27.27
C ILE A 328 15.42 -0.60 25.88
N CYS A 329 14.34 -1.35 25.65
CA CYS A 329 14.11 -1.98 24.36
C CYS A 329 13.98 -0.92 23.25
N ALA A 330 13.22 0.14 23.49
CA ALA A 330 13.05 1.24 22.55
C ALA A 330 14.37 1.97 22.26
N ALA A 331 15.21 2.19 23.28
CA ALA A 331 16.52 2.82 23.12
C ALA A 331 17.48 1.97 22.28
N ILE A 332 17.54 0.65 22.52
CA ILE A 332 18.40 -0.26 21.74
C ILE A 332 17.91 -0.40 20.30
N VAL A 333 16.59 -0.46 20.08
CA VAL A 333 16.01 -0.48 18.74
C VAL A 333 16.33 0.81 17.99
N LEU A 334 16.12 1.99 18.60
CA LEU A 334 16.49 3.26 17.98
C LEU A 334 17.98 3.35 17.69
N LEU A 335 18.83 2.86 18.59
CA LEU A 335 20.27 2.80 18.36
C LEU A 335 20.60 1.88 17.17
N SER A 336 19.96 0.72 17.08
CA SER A 336 20.15 -0.21 15.97
C SER A 336 19.72 0.40 14.64
N GLU A 337 18.54 1.02 14.58
CA GLU A 337 18.02 1.71 13.39
C GLU A 337 18.90 2.90 12.99
N PHE A 338 19.42 3.66 13.95
CA PHE A 338 20.35 4.74 13.66
C PHE A 338 21.69 4.21 13.13
N LEU A 339 22.21 3.13 13.72
CA LEU A 339 23.47 2.53 13.25
C LEU A 339 23.31 1.92 11.85
N GLN A 340 22.14 1.38 11.49
CA GLN A 340 21.86 0.84 10.15
C GLN A 340 22.06 1.84 9.00
N ILE A 341 22.07 3.14 9.28
CA ILE A 341 22.48 4.19 8.33
C ILE A 341 23.88 3.93 7.75
N PHE A 342 24.75 3.32 8.56
CA PHE A 342 26.16 3.07 8.24
C PHE A 342 26.45 1.65 7.75
N PHE A 343 25.53 0.69 7.90
CA PHE A 343 25.77 -0.73 7.60
C PHE A 343 24.96 -1.21 6.38
N THR A 344 25.54 -2.08 5.54
CA THR A 344 24.92 -2.58 4.29
C THR A 344 23.66 -3.44 4.54
N ASN A 345 22.85 -3.64 3.51
CA ASN A 345 21.69 -4.57 3.49
C ASN A 345 20.48 -4.29 4.40
N SER A 346 20.43 -3.15 5.10
CA SER A 346 19.25 -2.73 5.87
C SER A 346 18.57 -1.47 5.29
N VAL A 347 17.35 -1.15 5.69
CA VAL A 347 16.72 0.13 5.36
C VAL A 347 16.31 0.76 6.69
N PRO A 348 17.10 1.72 7.21
CA PRO A 348 16.85 2.28 8.54
C PRO A 348 15.52 3.02 8.52
N ASP A 349 14.58 2.63 9.38
CA ASP A 349 13.27 3.25 9.45
C ASP A 349 12.68 3.29 10.88
N SER A 350 11.54 3.97 11.04
CA SER A 350 10.92 4.13 12.36
C SER A 350 10.09 2.92 12.83
N THR A 351 9.99 1.86 12.03
CA THR A 351 9.07 0.73 12.23
C THR A 351 9.25 0.07 13.58
N ASP A 352 10.49 -0.30 13.89
CA ASP A 352 10.80 -1.17 15.02
C ASP A 352 10.50 -0.48 16.35
N PHE A 353 10.67 0.85 16.40
CA PHE A 353 10.30 1.66 17.56
C PHE A 353 8.80 1.62 17.85
N PHE A 354 7.95 1.70 16.82
CA PHE A 354 6.50 1.60 16.98
C PHE A 354 6.05 0.19 17.37
N ILE A 355 6.73 -0.85 16.86
CA ILE A 355 6.50 -2.25 17.28
C ILE A 355 6.73 -2.39 18.79
N VAL A 356 7.82 -1.82 19.34
CA VAL A 356 8.09 -1.85 20.79
C VAL A 356 6.93 -1.24 21.59
N ILE A 357 6.43 -0.06 21.19
CA ILE A 357 5.31 0.63 21.86
C ILE A 357 4.03 -0.21 21.78
N MET A 358 3.73 -0.79 20.62
CA MET A 358 2.54 -1.60 20.43
C MET A 358 2.58 -2.86 21.31
N VAL A 359 3.71 -3.57 21.34
CA VAL A 359 3.86 -4.75 22.20
C VAL A 359 3.75 -4.38 23.68
N ALA A 360 4.37 -3.28 24.08
CA ALA A 360 4.26 -2.76 25.44
C ALA A 360 2.80 -2.48 25.84
N PHE A 361 2.03 -1.87 24.94
CA PHE A 361 0.61 -1.62 25.14
C PHE A 361 -0.18 -2.93 25.28
N ILE A 362 0.05 -3.92 24.42
CA ILE A 362 -0.60 -5.24 24.48
C ILE A 362 -0.31 -5.92 25.82
N ILE A 363 0.97 -5.98 26.23
CA ILE A 363 1.36 -6.55 27.52
C ILE A 363 0.69 -5.80 28.68
N HIS A 364 0.66 -4.46 28.64
CA HIS A 364 0.01 -3.64 29.67
C HIS A 364 -1.49 -3.93 29.80
N GLN A 365 -2.21 -4.05 28.67
CA GLN A 365 -3.64 -4.36 28.70
C GLN A 365 -3.91 -5.77 29.24
N CYS A 366 -3.09 -6.75 28.85
CA CYS A 366 -3.17 -8.12 29.38
C CYS A 366 -2.99 -8.16 30.91
N LEU A 367 -2.10 -7.32 31.46
CA LEU A 367 -1.91 -7.19 32.91
C LEU A 367 -3.10 -6.49 33.60
N LYS A 368 -3.68 -5.46 32.97
CA LYS A 368 -4.77 -4.64 33.53
C LYS A 368 -6.12 -5.36 33.56
N LEU A 369 -6.40 -6.24 32.60
CA LEU A 369 -7.65 -7.00 32.50
C LEU A 369 -7.94 -7.91 33.71
N LYS A 370 -6.95 -8.20 34.58
CA LYS A 370 -7.14 -9.01 35.79
C LYS A 370 -6.95 -8.27 37.13
N SER A 371 -6.30 -7.11 37.18
CA SER A 371 -6.29 -6.31 38.41
C SER A 371 -7.69 -5.82 38.78
N GLY A 372 -8.54 -5.55 37.78
CA GLY A 372 -9.95 -5.23 37.97
C GLY A 372 -10.87 -6.43 38.29
N ILE A 373 -10.35 -7.67 38.27
CA ILE A 373 -11.12 -8.88 38.63
C ILE A 373 -10.79 -9.34 40.06
N ASN A 374 -9.58 -9.06 40.57
CA ASN A 374 -9.18 -9.42 41.94
C ASN A 374 -9.67 -8.42 43.00
N GLU A 375 -10.15 -7.23 42.63
CA GLU A 375 -10.88 -6.33 43.55
C GLU A 375 -12.35 -6.75 43.80
N LEU A 376 -12.79 -7.90 43.26
CA LEU A 376 -14.19 -8.37 43.30
C LEU A 376 -14.43 -9.65 44.15
N LEU A 377 -13.52 -10.04 45.05
CA LEU A 377 -13.78 -11.09 46.04
C LEU A 377 -13.32 -10.68 47.47
N PRO A 378 -14.10 -11.04 48.52
CA PRO A 378 -14.10 -10.34 49.80
C PRO A 378 -13.08 -10.90 50.81
N LEU A 379 -12.36 -10.03 51.50
CA LEU A 379 -11.69 -10.36 52.76
C LEU A 379 -12.67 -10.08 53.91
N GLN A 380 -12.92 -11.11 54.72
CA GLN A 380 -13.76 -11.07 55.92
C GLN A 380 -13.05 -10.34 57.09
N SER A 381 -13.86 -9.49 57.75
CA SER A 381 -13.90 -9.11 59.18
C SER A 381 -12.67 -8.56 59.91
N GLN A 382 -12.78 -7.33 60.45
CA GLN A 382 -13.05 -7.09 61.89
C GLN A 382 -13.31 -5.59 62.24
N SER A 383 -14.20 -5.39 63.23
CA SER A 383 -14.58 -4.22 64.08
C SER A 383 -14.80 -2.83 63.46
N ALA A 384 -16.03 -2.30 63.42
CA ALA A 384 -16.82 -1.67 64.51
C ALA A 384 -16.37 -0.24 64.86
N GLY A 385 -17.22 0.75 64.56
CA GLY A 385 -17.11 2.16 64.97
C GLY A 385 -18.28 2.98 64.44
N LYS A 386 -18.98 3.67 65.35
CA LYS A 386 -20.29 4.32 65.23
C LYS A 386 -20.30 5.66 64.47
N ASP A 387 -21.53 6.04 64.09
CA ASP A 387 -22.08 7.40 63.85
C ASP A 387 -21.67 8.18 62.57
N ASN A 388 -22.64 8.38 61.66
CA ASN A 388 -23.27 9.70 61.46
C ASN A 388 -24.33 9.69 60.34
N ASN A 389 -25.47 10.31 60.65
CA ASN A 389 -26.56 10.63 59.73
C ASN A 389 -26.08 11.55 58.59
N VAL A 390 -26.26 11.14 57.33
CA VAL A 390 -26.17 12.04 56.17
C VAL A 390 -27.46 11.99 55.37
N LEU A 391 -28.14 13.14 55.34
CA LEU A 391 -29.37 13.41 54.59
C LEU A 391 -29.24 13.00 53.11
N LEU A 392 -30.10 12.07 52.68
CA LEU A 392 -30.28 11.70 51.28
C LEU A 392 -30.96 12.84 50.51
N THR A 393 -30.19 13.59 49.71
CA THR A 393 -30.74 14.51 48.72
C THR A 393 -31.32 13.71 47.54
N SER A 394 -32.55 14.03 47.15
CA SER A 394 -33.28 13.24 46.14
C SER A 394 -32.60 13.26 44.75
N PRO A 395 -32.71 12.18 43.95
CA PRO A 395 -32.07 12.06 42.63
C PRO A 395 -32.53 13.11 41.59
N LYS A 396 -33.63 13.82 41.84
CA LYS A 396 -34.08 14.93 40.96
C LYS A 396 -33.12 16.12 40.97
N ASN A 397 -32.39 16.37 42.06
CA ASN A 397 -31.48 17.52 42.15
C ASN A 397 -30.12 17.28 41.46
N ILE A 398 -29.69 16.02 41.34
CA ILE A 398 -28.45 15.64 40.64
C ILE A 398 -28.59 15.81 39.11
N HIS A 399 -29.79 15.52 38.58
CA HIS A 399 -30.06 15.66 37.15
C HIS A 399 -29.95 17.12 36.65
N ASN A 400 -30.33 18.09 37.50
CA ASN A 400 -30.22 19.52 37.18
C ASN A 400 -28.79 20.08 37.35
N MET A 401 -27.91 19.40 38.10
CA MET A 401 -26.51 19.82 38.28
C MET A 401 -25.58 19.47 37.10
N ILE A 402 -25.97 18.51 36.23
CA ILE A 402 -25.06 17.91 35.23
C ILE A 402 -25.35 18.41 33.79
N SER A 403 -26.48 19.04 33.52
CA SER A 403 -26.78 19.64 32.21
C SER A 403 -26.40 21.12 32.17
N ALA A 404 -25.48 21.49 31.28
CA ALA A 404 -25.21 22.90 30.99
C ALA A 404 -26.51 23.61 30.54
N PRO A 405 -26.80 24.83 31.02
CA PRO A 405 -28.01 25.55 30.67
C PRO A 405 -28.08 25.84 29.17
N TYR A 406 -29.26 25.67 28.57
CA TYR A 406 -29.50 26.02 27.17
C TYR A 406 -29.31 27.52 26.95
N ILE A 407 -28.49 27.90 25.96
CA ILE A 407 -28.25 29.30 25.60
C ILE A 407 -29.14 29.65 24.40
N PHE A 408 -30.09 30.54 24.65
CA PHE A 408 -31.08 30.95 23.66
C PHE A 408 -30.45 31.75 22.50
N GLY A 409 -31.04 31.64 21.31
CA GLY A 409 -30.67 32.37 20.09
C GLY A 409 -29.56 31.72 19.26
N LEU A 410 -28.73 30.87 19.86
CA LEU A 410 -27.57 30.29 19.15
C LEU A 410 -27.94 29.19 18.14
N ASP A 411 -29.05 28.47 18.35
CA ASP A 411 -29.55 27.52 17.35
C ASP A 411 -30.08 28.24 16.11
N GLY A 412 -30.71 29.41 16.27
CA GLY A 412 -31.09 30.26 15.13
C GLY A 412 -29.89 30.75 14.32
N LEU A 413 -28.78 31.09 14.98
CA LEU A 413 -27.54 31.46 14.26
C LEU A 413 -26.95 30.28 13.48
N ARG A 414 -27.02 29.06 14.02
CA ARG A 414 -26.63 27.84 13.28
C ARG A 414 -27.50 27.60 12.05
N ALA A 415 -28.80 27.90 12.16
CA ALA A 415 -29.73 27.80 11.05
C ALA A 415 -29.32 28.74 9.91
N ILE A 416 -29.04 30.00 10.24
CA ILE A 416 -28.56 31.01 9.29
C ILE A 416 -27.23 30.57 8.66
N ALA A 417 -26.29 30.06 9.47
CA ALA A 417 -25.00 29.57 8.97
C ALA A 417 -25.15 28.42 7.97
N ALA A 418 -26.02 27.44 8.25
CA ALA A 418 -26.27 26.32 7.34
C ALA A 418 -26.92 26.77 6.03
N LEU A 419 -27.91 27.68 6.11
CA LEU A 419 -28.59 28.23 4.94
C LEU A 419 -27.66 29.08 4.07
N ALA A 420 -26.79 29.89 4.68
CA ALA A 420 -25.79 30.65 3.95
C ALA A 420 -24.85 29.73 3.14
N VAL A 421 -24.37 28.63 3.73
CA VAL A 421 -23.54 27.65 2.99
C VAL A 421 -24.33 26.89 1.91
N PHE A 422 -25.61 26.59 2.16
CA PHE A 422 -26.50 26.03 1.15
C PHE A 422 -26.61 26.95 -0.07
N ILE A 423 -26.80 28.25 0.17
CA ILE A 423 -26.96 29.29 -0.87
C ILE A 423 -25.68 29.42 -1.72
N VAL A 424 -24.50 29.33 -1.12
CA VAL A 424 -23.22 29.38 -1.86
C VAL A 424 -23.16 28.28 -2.92
N HIS A 425 -23.40 27.03 -2.51
CA HIS A 425 -23.32 25.91 -3.45
C HIS A 425 -24.49 25.91 -4.43
N PHE A 426 -25.65 26.38 -4.00
CA PHE A 426 -26.77 26.65 -4.90
C PHE A 426 -26.38 27.66 -5.99
N GLN A 427 -25.76 28.79 -5.64
CA GLN A 427 -25.28 29.78 -6.59
C GLN A 427 -24.21 29.20 -7.52
N GLN A 428 -23.25 28.42 -6.99
CA GLN A 428 -22.22 27.74 -7.80
C GLN A 428 -22.79 26.79 -8.85
N PHE A 429 -23.93 26.15 -8.59
CA PHE A 429 -24.58 25.26 -9.55
C PHE A 429 -25.55 25.97 -10.52
N THR A 430 -26.12 27.10 -10.12
CA THR A 430 -27.16 27.79 -10.89
C THR A 430 -26.64 29.00 -11.67
N GLY A 431 -25.49 29.56 -11.26
CA GLY A 431 -24.90 30.76 -11.87
C GLY A 431 -25.74 32.03 -11.69
N ILE A 432 -26.72 32.04 -10.78
CA ILE A 432 -27.58 33.22 -10.61
C ILE A 432 -26.84 34.39 -9.99
N GLY A 433 -27.13 35.58 -10.50
CA GLY A 433 -26.48 36.82 -10.09
C GLY A 433 -27.28 38.04 -10.52
N GLY A 434 -26.78 39.22 -10.15
CA GLY A 434 -27.39 40.50 -10.48
C GLY A 434 -27.06 41.59 -9.47
N VAL A 435 -27.06 42.84 -9.93
CA VAL A 435 -26.82 44.02 -9.09
C VAL A 435 -28.11 44.82 -9.00
N PHE A 436 -28.54 45.17 -7.79
CA PHE A 436 -29.65 46.08 -7.55
C PHE A 436 -29.22 47.21 -6.61
N LEU A 437 -29.26 48.44 -7.10
CA LEU A 437 -28.69 49.61 -6.41
C LEU A 437 -27.21 49.37 -6.08
N PHE A 438 -26.84 49.36 -4.81
CA PHE A 438 -25.50 49.09 -4.31
C PHE A 438 -25.33 47.63 -3.84
N ILE A 439 -26.34 46.78 -3.98
CA ILE A 439 -26.32 45.38 -3.53
C ILE A 439 -25.95 44.49 -4.71
N ASP A 440 -24.79 43.86 -4.63
CA ASP A 440 -24.36 42.79 -5.53
C ASP A 440 -24.84 41.44 -4.96
N PHE A 441 -25.91 40.89 -5.54
CA PHE A 441 -26.50 39.64 -5.06
C PHE A 441 -25.61 38.43 -5.34
N GLU A 442 -24.86 38.45 -6.44
CA GLU A 442 -23.93 37.37 -6.77
C GLU A 442 -22.83 37.30 -5.71
N ARG A 443 -22.19 38.44 -5.45
CA ARG A 443 -21.17 38.59 -4.41
C ARG A 443 -21.70 38.21 -3.03
N TRP A 444 -22.89 38.68 -2.66
CA TRP A 444 -23.53 38.32 -1.39
C TRP A 444 -23.75 36.81 -1.24
N MET A 445 -24.22 36.13 -2.29
CA MET A 445 -24.43 34.67 -2.27
C MET A 445 -23.10 33.91 -2.18
N ILE A 446 -22.06 34.30 -2.94
CA ILE A 446 -20.73 33.68 -2.89
C ILE A 446 -20.08 33.88 -1.51
N ASN A 447 -20.21 35.08 -0.95
CA ASN A 447 -19.75 35.44 0.39
C ASN A 447 -20.58 34.82 1.52
N GLY A 448 -21.67 34.11 1.20
CA GLY A 448 -22.36 33.22 2.12
C GLY A 448 -21.46 32.11 2.71
N ASN A 449 -20.27 31.92 2.14
CA ASN A 449 -19.24 31.01 2.66
C ASN A 449 -18.78 31.41 4.09
N THR A 450 -19.00 32.66 4.50
CA THR A 450 -18.84 33.17 5.87
C THR A 450 -19.72 32.45 6.90
N GLY A 451 -20.76 31.73 6.46
CA GLY A 451 -21.49 30.79 7.31
C GLY A 451 -20.57 29.75 7.97
N VAL A 452 -19.48 29.34 7.30
CA VAL A 452 -18.44 28.47 7.89
C VAL A 452 -17.68 29.18 9.01
N ALA A 453 -17.30 30.45 8.82
CA ALA A 453 -16.68 31.25 9.87
C ALA A 453 -17.62 31.39 11.09
N LEU A 454 -18.92 31.59 10.86
CA LEU A 454 -19.92 31.63 11.93
C LEU A 454 -20.01 30.29 12.67
N PHE A 455 -19.93 29.15 11.99
CA PHE A 455 -19.84 27.84 12.66
C PHE A 455 -18.58 27.73 13.53
N PHE A 456 -17.41 28.16 13.05
CA PHE A 456 -16.18 28.12 13.84
C PHE A 456 -16.23 29.05 15.07
N VAL A 457 -16.77 30.27 14.91
CA VAL A 457 -17.01 31.19 16.04
C VAL A 457 -17.99 30.58 17.04
N LEU A 458 -19.10 29.99 16.59
CA LEU A 458 -20.09 29.31 17.45
C LEU A 458 -19.47 28.12 18.18
N SER A 459 -18.64 27.31 17.51
CA SER A 459 -17.93 26.18 18.11
C SER A 459 -16.92 26.65 19.15
N GLY A 460 -16.14 27.70 18.86
CA GLY A 460 -15.24 28.33 19.83
C GLY A 460 -15.99 28.83 21.07
N PHE A 461 -17.13 29.49 20.86
CA PHE A 461 -17.95 30.02 21.94
C PHE A 461 -18.54 28.90 22.82
N LEU A 462 -19.26 27.96 22.21
CA LEU A 462 -20.01 26.94 22.96
C LEU A 462 -19.13 25.87 23.60
N LEU A 463 -18.03 25.48 22.95
CA LEU A 463 -17.18 24.40 23.45
C LEU A 463 -16.25 24.88 24.57
N SER A 464 -15.83 26.16 24.54
CA SER A 464 -14.97 26.73 25.58
C SER A 464 -15.72 27.07 26.88
N MET A 465 -17.03 27.27 26.82
CA MET A 465 -17.87 27.65 27.98
C MET A 465 -17.64 26.80 29.24
N PRO A 466 -17.73 25.44 29.20
CA PRO A 466 -17.46 24.61 30.38
C PRO A 466 -16.05 24.81 30.95
N PHE A 467 -15.06 25.07 30.10
CA PHE A 467 -13.68 25.29 30.52
C PHE A 467 -13.48 26.70 31.10
N TRP A 468 -14.13 27.73 30.56
CA TRP A 468 -14.13 29.06 31.18
C TRP A 468 -14.81 29.07 32.55
N HIS A 469 -15.90 28.32 32.72
CA HIS A 469 -16.54 28.15 34.03
C HIS A 469 -15.62 27.46 35.05
N SER A 470 -14.71 26.58 34.61
CA SER A 470 -13.76 25.91 35.50
C SER A 470 -12.82 26.88 36.23
N PHE A 471 -12.52 28.06 35.66
CA PHE A 471 -11.72 29.09 36.35
C PHE A 471 -12.42 29.67 37.58
N LYS A 472 -13.76 29.61 37.63
CA LYS A 472 -14.55 30.05 38.79
C LYS A 472 -14.80 28.91 39.78
N SER A 473 -15.06 27.70 39.30
CA SER A 473 -15.35 26.53 40.15
C SER A 473 -14.11 25.77 40.62
N ASN A 474 -12.93 26.08 40.06
CA ASN A 474 -11.67 25.34 40.23
C ASN A 474 -11.77 23.83 39.92
N GLN A 475 -12.73 23.43 39.07
CA GLN A 475 -12.99 22.05 38.70
C GLN A 475 -12.96 21.88 37.19
N PHE A 476 -11.96 21.18 36.69
CA PHE A 476 -11.77 20.97 35.25
C PHE A 476 -12.83 20.01 34.67
N PRO A 477 -13.38 20.26 33.47
CA PRO A 477 -14.37 19.38 32.87
C PRO A 477 -13.83 17.96 32.62
N ASN A 478 -14.71 16.96 32.69
CA ASN A 478 -14.33 15.59 32.39
C ASN A 478 -14.04 15.43 30.88
N ILE A 479 -12.75 15.36 30.54
CA ILE A 479 -12.24 15.29 29.16
C ILE A 479 -12.81 14.07 28.41
N LYS A 480 -12.97 12.93 29.09
CA LYS A 480 -13.53 11.73 28.46
C LYS A 480 -15.00 11.92 28.06
N HIS A 481 -15.81 12.49 28.95
CA HIS A 481 -17.20 12.81 28.64
C HIS A 481 -17.32 13.86 27.53
N TYR A 482 -16.43 14.85 27.54
CA TYR A 482 -16.32 15.82 26.46
C TYR A 482 -16.11 15.14 25.10
N PHE A 483 -15.08 14.28 24.96
CA PHE A 483 -14.79 13.59 23.70
C PHE A 483 -15.93 12.66 23.26
N ILE A 484 -16.54 11.91 24.18
CA ILE A 484 -17.68 11.04 23.87
C ILE A 484 -18.85 11.86 23.32
N ASN A 485 -19.19 12.97 23.97
CA ASN A 485 -20.28 13.83 23.55
C ASN A 485 -20.03 14.50 22.19
N ARG A 486 -18.77 14.82 21.88
CA ARG A 486 -18.38 15.36 20.56
C ARG A 486 -18.40 14.30 19.47
N ALA A 487 -17.84 13.12 19.74
CA ALA A 487 -17.86 11.98 18.84
C ALA A 487 -19.31 11.55 18.51
N ALA A 488 -20.18 11.50 19.51
CA ALA A 488 -21.60 11.18 19.33
C ALA A 488 -22.38 12.20 18.48
N ARG A 489 -21.87 13.44 18.36
CA ARG A 489 -22.47 14.49 17.53
C ARG A 489 -22.02 14.41 16.07
N ILE A 490 -20.73 14.24 15.82
CA ILE A 490 -20.14 14.30 14.46
C ILE A 490 -20.14 12.93 13.77
N ILE A 491 -19.54 11.91 14.41
CA ILE A 491 -19.17 10.66 13.74
C ILE A 491 -20.35 9.95 13.05
N PRO A 492 -21.54 9.79 13.68
CA PRO A 492 -22.62 9.00 13.10
C PRO A 492 -23.08 9.51 11.73
N LEU A 493 -23.26 10.82 11.60
CA LEU A 493 -23.80 11.40 10.37
C LEU A 493 -22.73 11.58 9.30
N TYR A 494 -21.52 11.95 9.71
CA TYR A 494 -20.37 12.01 8.82
C TYR A 494 -20.12 10.67 8.14
N TYR A 495 -20.05 9.57 8.91
CA TYR A 495 -19.87 8.23 8.34
C TYR A 495 -21.08 7.74 7.55
N LEU A 496 -22.31 8.09 7.95
CA LEU A 496 -23.49 7.78 7.14
C LEU A 496 -23.40 8.40 5.75
N CYS A 497 -23.03 9.68 5.67
CA CYS A 497 -22.87 10.37 4.40
C CYS A 497 -21.68 9.82 3.60
N LEU A 498 -20.52 9.63 4.24
CA LEU A 498 -19.31 9.08 3.63
C LEU A 498 -19.59 7.70 3.01
N PHE A 499 -20.08 6.73 3.80
CA PHE A 499 -20.36 5.38 3.29
C PHE A 499 -21.53 5.35 2.30
N GLY A 500 -22.55 6.21 2.48
CA GLY A 500 -23.62 6.36 1.50
C GLY A 500 -23.10 6.84 0.15
N LEU A 501 -22.21 7.84 0.15
CA LEU A 501 -21.56 8.34 -1.08
C LEU A 501 -20.63 7.31 -1.71
N LEU A 502 -19.85 6.57 -0.91
CA LEU A 502 -19.00 5.48 -1.41
C LEU A 502 -19.83 4.35 -2.02
N ALA A 503 -20.98 4.02 -1.42
CA ALA A 503 -21.90 3.02 -1.97
C ALA A 503 -22.52 3.45 -3.32
N ILE A 504 -22.80 4.75 -3.49
CA ILE A 504 -23.36 5.31 -4.73
C ILE A 504 -22.30 5.48 -5.82
N LYS A 505 -21.14 6.04 -5.49
CA LYS A 505 -20.06 6.33 -6.45
C LYS A 505 -19.26 5.09 -6.85
N GLY A 506 -19.26 4.04 -6.04
CA GLY A 506 -18.31 2.94 -6.17
C GLY A 506 -16.89 3.34 -5.72
N PHE A 507 -15.96 2.38 -5.76
CA PHE A 507 -14.57 2.54 -5.30
C PHE A 507 -13.58 2.76 -6.46
N GLN A 508 -14.02 3.42 -7.55
CA GLN A 508 -13.20 3.66 -8.75
C GLN A 508 -13.19 5.14 -9.11
N GLY A 509 -12.02 5.64 -9.55
CA GLY A 509 -11.77 7.02 -9.96
C GLY A 509 -10.71 7.74 -9.11
N SER A 510 -10.08 8.78 -9.66
CA SER A 510 -9.03 9.58 -9.01
C SER A 510 -9.46 10.20 -7.66
N ASP A 511 -10.77 10.42 -7.48
CA ASP A 511 -11.37 10.98 -6.27
C ASP A 511 -11.58 9.98 -5.12
N VAL A 512 -11.47 8.65 -5.36
CA VAL A 512 -11.81 7.61 -4.37
C VAL A 512 -10.85 6.42 -4.48
N ASN A 513 -9.67 6.55 -3.86
CA ASN A 513 -8.72 5.44 -3.67
C ASN A 513 -8.61 5.03 -2.18
N PHE A 514 -7.94 3.90 -1.88
CA PHE A 514 -7.76 3.43 -0.50
C PHE A 514 -7.19 4.54 0.41
N ASN A 515 -6.24 5.29 -0.13
CA ASN A 515 -5.54 6.35 0.56
C ASN A 515 -6.45 7.55 0.91
N ASN A 516 -7.43 7.82 0.08
CA ASN A 516 -8.47 8.83 0.24
C ASN A 516 -9.49 8.42 1.33
N ILE A 517 -9.94 7.16 1.28
CA ILE A 517 -10.91 6.65 2.23
C ILE A 517 -10.32 6.65 3.64
N ILE A 518 -9.07 6.18 3.80
CA ILE A 518 -8.40 6.16 5.10
C ILE A 518 -8.23 7.58 5.65
N SER A 519 -7.84 8.57 4.85
CA SER A 519 -7.71 9.94 5.35
C SER A 519 -9.07 10.54 5.75
N HIS A 520 -10.16 10.23 5.04
CA HIS A 520 -11.51 10.61 5.45
C HIS A 520 -11.99 9.91 6.73
N LEU A 521 -11.63 8.63 6.95
CA LEU A 521 -11.98 7.92 8.20
C LEU A 521 -11.36 8.59 9.43
N PHE A 522 -10.15 9.14 9.29
CA PHE A 522 -9.41 9.76 10.37
C PHE A 522 -9.50 11.30 10.42
N PHE A 523 -10.30 11.94 9.55
CA PHE A 523 -10.43 13.40 9.47
C PHE A 523 -9.09 14.11 9.13
N LEU A 524 -8.32 13.54 8.20
CA LEU A 524 -6.99 14.01 7.79
C LEU A 524 -6.91 14.42 6.32
N HIS A 525 -8.01 14.27 5.57
CA HIS A 525 -8.05 14.59 4.14
C HIS A 525 -7.78 16.07 3.83
N ASN A 526 -7.96 16.98 4.80
CA ASN A 526 -7.64 18.39 4.62
C ASN A 526 -6.13 18.70 4.63
N LEU A 527 -5.26 17.69 4.85
CA LEU A 527 -3.80 17.84 4.82
C LEU A 527 -3.19 17.65 3.43
N LYS A 528 -3.98 17.26 2.42
CA LYS A 528 -3.50 16.91 1.07
C LYS A 528 -4.37 17.57 0.01
N ASP A 529 -3.77 18.36 -0.88
CA ASP A 529 -4.49 19.12 -1.92
C ASP A 529 -5.44 18.24 -2.74
N TYR A 530 -4.96 17.11 -3.24
CA TYR A 530 -5.74 16.14 -4.02
C TYR A 530 -6.84 15.41 -3.23
N GLN A 531 -6.95 15.60 -1.90
CA GLN A 531 -7.97 14.96 -1.06
C GLN A 531 -8.94 15.94 -0.39
N VAL A 532 -8.63 17.23 -0.26
CA VAL A 532 -9.44 18.18 0.54
C VAL A 532 -10.89 18.23 0.08
N MET A 533 -11.13 18.25 -1.24
CA MET A 533 -12.46 18.37 -1.85
C MET A 533 -13.04 17.04 -2.34
N SER A 534 -12.30 15.95 -2.14
CA SER A 534 -12.71 14.62 -2.58
C SER A 534 -13.90 14.11 -1.77
N VAL A 535 -14.61 13.13 -2.36
CA VAL A 535 -15.89 12.56 -1.88
C VAL A 535 -17.03 13.58 -1.73
N ASN A 536 -16.91 14.54 -0.80
CA ASN A 536 -17.87 15.61 -0.52
C ASN A 536 -17.14 16.90 -0.08
N PRO A 537 -17.13 17.97 -0.89
CA PRO A 537 -16.39 19.21 -0.61
C PRO A 537 -16.62 19.83 0.78
N PRO A 538 -17.84 19.88 1.36
CA PRO A 538 -18.04 20.39 2.70
C PRO A 538 -17.32 19.61 3.83
N PHE A 539 -16.76 18.42 3.59
CA PHE A 539 -16.13 17.60 4.62
C PHE A 539 -14.86 18.20 5.23
N TRP A 540 -14.15 19.09 4.53
CA TRP A 540 -12.92 19.68 5.08
C TRP A 540 -13.17 20.45 6.38
N THR A 541 -14.33 21.11 6.53
CA THR A 541 -14.66 21.86 7.76
C THR A 541 -14.80 20.94 8.96
N LEU A 542 -15.30 19.73 8.74
CA LEU A 542 -15.48 18.73 9.78
C LEU A 542 -14.14 18.16 10.24
N ALA A 543 -13.15 18.09 9.33
CA ALA A 543 -11.78 17.76 9.71
C ALA A 543 -11.16 18.83 10.61
N VAL A 544 -11.29 20.10 10.22
CA VAL A 544 -10.84 21.24 11.04
C VAL A 544 -11.59 21.29 12.38
N GLU A 545 -12.90 21.04 12.39
CA GLU A 545 -13.70 21.03 13.61
C GLU A 545 -13.29 19.87 14.55
N PHE A 546 -13.05 18.68 14.00
CA PHE A 546 -12.50 17.55 14.75
C PHE A 546 -11.14 17.89 15.38
N GLN A 547 -10.28 18.60 14.64
CA GLN A 547 -8.98 19.10 15.14
C GLN A 547 -9.16 20.11 16.28
N PHE A 548 -10.10 21.06 16.17
CA PHE A 548 -10.45 21.96 17.28
C PHE A 548 -10.87 21.18 18.54
N TYR A 549 -11.64 20.10 18.36
CA TYR A 549 -12.12 19.31 19.49
C TYR A 549 -10.97 18.63 20.24
N LEU A 550 -9.96 18.15 19.53
CA LEU A 550 -8.76 17.55 20.10
C LEU A 550 -7.89 18.57 20.83
N LEU A 551 -7.71 19.77 20.24
CA LEU A 551 -6.82 20.80 20.76
C LEU A 551 -7.40 21.57 21.94
N LEU A 552 -8.72 21.76 21.99
CA LEU A 552 -9.36 22.60 23.00
C LEU A 552 -9.03 22.19 24.46
N PRO A 553 -9.14 20.91 24.89
CA PRO A 553 -8.79 20.53 26.25
C PRO A 553 -7.31 20.78 26.56
N LEU A 554 -6.42 20.49 25.61
CA LEU A 554 -4.97 20.71 25.78
C LEU A 554 -4.65 22.19 25.97
N PHE A 555 -5.29 23.05 25.17
CA PHE A 555 -5.17 24.49 25.27
C PHE A 555 -5.64 25.00 26.64
N PHE A 556 -6.78 24.51 27.14
CA PHE A 556 -7.27 24.90 28.47
C PHE A 556 -6.45 24.35 29.64
N VAL A 557 -5.81 23.18 29.51
CA VAL A 557 -4.85 22.70 30.52
C VAL A 557 -3.68 23.66 30.68
N LEU A 558 -3.22 24.28 29.58
CA LEU A 558 -2.18 25.31 29.60
C LEU A 558 -2.71 26.62 30.20
N LEU A 559 -3.87 27.10 29.75
CA LEU A 559 -4.48 28.35 30.23
C LEU A 559 -4.83 28.33 31.72
N PHE A 560 -5.24 27.18 32.25
CA PHE A 560 -5.66 27.03 33.64
C PHE A 560 -4.54 27.44 34.63
N LYS A 561 -3.27 27.21 34.24
CA LYS A 561 -2.10 27.58 35.04
C LYS A 561 -1.86 29.10 35.11
N LEU A 562 -2.40 29.88 34.18
CA LEU A 562 -2.14 31.32 34.06
C LEU A 562 -3.14 32.18 34.85
N GLY A 563 -4.28 31.62 35.26
CA GLY A 563 -5.40 32.37 35.85
C GLY A 563 -6.22 33.15 34.81
N LEU A 564 -7.46 33.52 35.18
CA LEU A 564 -8.48 33.99 34.23
C LEU A 564 -8.04 35.20 33.40
N ARG A 565 -7.54 36.27 34.04
CA ARG A 565 -7.15 37.51 33.33
C ARG A 565 -6.01 37.29 32.34
N LYS A 566 -4.96 36.58 32.75
CA LYS A 566 -3.82 36.28 31.86
C LYS A 566 -4.23 35.35 30.72
N ALA A 567 -5.12 34.40 30.98
CA ALA A 567 -5.68 33.54 29.94
C ALA A 567 -6.50 34.33 28.91
N GLN A 568 -7.31 35.31 29.35
CA GLN A 568 -8.06 36.20 28.43
C GLN A 568 -7.13 37.04 27.56
N VAL A 569 -6.10 37.67 28.16
CA VAL A 569 -5.10 38.45 27.42
C VAL A 569 -4.37 37.57 26.41
N LEU A 570 -3.96 36.36 26.79
CA LEU A 570 -3.30 35.43 25.89
C LEU A 570 -4.21 35.03 24.72
N CYS A 571 -5.49 34.73 24.97
CA CYS A 571 -6.44 34.42 23.90
C CYS A 571 -6.62 35.59 22.93
N PHE A 572 -6.70 36.82 23.44
CA PHE A 572 -6.79 38.03 22.61
C PHE A 572 -5.54 38.23 21.75
N LEU A 573 -4.34 38.09 22.33
CA LEU A 573 -3.07 38.26 21.61
C LEU A 573 -2.82 37.15 20.59
N LEU A 574 -3.29 35.93 20.83
CA LEU A 574 -3.11 34.81 19.90
C LEU A 574 -3.85 35.01 18.58
N ILE A 575 -4.96 35.74 18.54
CA ILE A 575 -5.73 35.98 17.31
C ILE A 575 -4.88 36.68 16.23
N PRO A 576 -4.32 37.89 16.47
CA PRO A 576 -3.46 38.54 15.48
C PRO A 576 -2.12 37.83 15.31
N VAL A 577 -1.55 37.22 16.35
CA VAL A 577 -0.27 36.49 16.23
C VAL A 577 -0.39 35.30 15.29
N ILE A 578 -1.39 34.44 15.46
CA ILE A 578 -1.60 33.27 14.60
C ILE A 578 -1.88 33.71 13.16
N TYR A 579 -2.68 34.77 12.99
CA TYR A 579 -2.93 35.33 11.66
C TYR A 579 -1.65 35.85 10.99
N LEU A 580 -0.83 36.64 11.70
CA LEU A 580 0.43 37.16 11.16
C LEU A 580 1.42 36.05 10.86
N CYS A 581 1.52 35.02 11.71
CA CYS A 581 2.33 33.83 11.45
C CYS A 581 1.85 33.08 10.19
N TYR A 582 0.52 32.92 10.04
CA TYR A 582 -0.06 32.29 8.86
C TYR A 582 0.20 33.13 7.60
N ARG A 583 -0.02 34.45 7.63
CA ARG A 583 0.27 35.37 6.52
C ARG A 583 1.75 35.34 6.14
N TYR A 584 2.65 35.41 7.11
CA TYR A 584 4.08 35.33 6.88
C TYR A 584 4.45 33.99 6.24
N PHE A 585 3.94 32.88 6.79
CA PHE A 585 4.14 31.55 6.24
C PHE A 585 3.67 31.46 4.78
N MET A 586 2.43 31.88 4.48
CA MET A 586 1.89 31.88 3.11
C MET A 586 2.72 32.75 2.16
N GLY A 587 3.16 33.93 2.62
CA GLY A 587 4.03 34.81 1.83
C GLY A 587 5.39 34.17 1.52
N GLN A 588 6.01 33.50 2.49
CA GLN A 588 7.27 32.77 2.28
C GLN A 588 7.08 31.59 1.32
N MET A 589 5.99 30.82 1.49
CA MET A 589 5.65 29.70 0.59
C MET A 589 5.43 30.18 -0.84
N ALA A 590 4.82 31.36 -1.03
CA ALA A 590 4.58 31.94 -2.36
C ALA A 590 5.85 32.40 -3.08
N ILE A 591 6.89 32.81 -2.34
CA ILE A 591 8.08 33.43 -2.92
C ILE A 591 9.26 32.46 -3.06
N HIS A 592 9.45 31.52 -2.14
CA HIS A 592 10.74 30.86 -1.93
C HIS A 592 10.81 29.35 -2.16
N ASN A 593 9.72 28.68 -2.57
CA ASN A 593 9.72 27.21 -2.67
C ASN A 593 9.52 26.68 -4.10
N GLU A 594 10.23 25.59 -4.38
CA GLU A 594 9.93 24.68 -5.48
C GLU A 594 8.72 23.81 -5.09
N TRP A 595 7.71 23.77 -5.96
CA TRP A 595 6.48 23.01 -5.77
C TRP A 595 6.53 21.73 -6.62
N PRO A 596 5.94 20.60 -6.19
CA PRO A 596 5.08 20.41 -5.01
C PRO A 596 5.84 20.15 -3.70
N ILE A 597 5.25 20.56 -2.57
CA ILE A 597 5.75 20.22 -1.23
C ILE A 597 5.05 18.95 -0.75
N SER A 598 5.81 17.88 -0.59
CA SER A 598 5.33 16.66 0.06
C SER A 598 6.14 16.42 1.33
N ILE A 599 5.49 16.50 2.49
CA ILE A 599 6.09 16.16 3.78
C ILE A 599 5.61 14.76 4.14
N PRO A 600 6.45 13.72 3.94
CA PRO A 600 6.10 12.37 4.31
C PRO A 600 6.10 12.23 5.84
N LEU A 601 4.93 12.33 6.45
CA LEU A 601 4.68 11.89 7.83
C LEU A 601 4.24 10.42 7.85
N ILE A 602 3.99 9.85 9.03
CA ILE A 602 3.43 8.50 9.18
C ILE A 602 2.15 8.40 8.35
N TRP A 603 2.03 7.43 7.45
CA TRP A 603 0.81 7.22 6.68
C TRP A 603 -0.38 6.95 7.65
N PRO A 604 -1.54 7.63 7.54
CA PRO A 604 -2.00 8.53 6.47
C PRO A 604 -1.74 10.05 6.68
N PHE A 605 -1.02 10.45 7.73
CA PHE A 605 -0.84 11.84 8.21
C PHE A 605 0.08 12.73 7.35
N GLY A 606 0.61 12.26 6.21
CA GLY A 606 1.44 13.08 5.32
C GLY A 606 0.75 14.36 4.86
N VAL A 607 1.53 15.42 4.66
CA VAL A 607 1.05 16.71 4.14
C VAL A 607 1.49 16.81 2.68
N SER A 608 0.57 17.13 1.79
CA SER A 608 0.86 17.30 0.36
C SER A 608 0.23 18.58 -0.15
N VAL A 609 1.07 19.50 -0.61
CA VAL A 609 0.67 20.81 -1.09
C VAL A 609 1.26 21.01 -2.48
N GLU A 610 0.42 21.22 -3.47
CA GLU A 610 0.82 21.29 -4.88
C GLU A 610 1.26 22.69 -5.30
N SER A 611 0.79 23.73 -4.62
CA SER A 611 1.17 25.11 -4.90
C SER A 611 1.01 26.01 -3.68
N ALA A 612 1.50 27.26 -3.79
CA ALA A 612 1.30 28.28 -2.76
C ALA A 612 -0.19 28.63 -2.56
N ALA A 613 -1.03 28.34 -3.56
CA ALA A 613 -2.49 28.43 -3.49
C ALA A 613 -3.15 27.08 -3.19
N GLY A 614 -2.39 26.11 -2.69
CA GLY A 614 -2.83 24.76 -2.39
C GLY A 614 -3.99 24.71 -1.41
N GLN A 615 -4.99 23.89 -1.73
CA GLN A 615 -6.23 23.80 -0.95
C GLN A 615 -5.98 23.38 0.51
N SER A 616 -5.02 22.50 0.76
CA SER A 616 -4.66 22.02 2.10
C SER A 616 -4.16 23.13 3.01
N LEU A 617 -3.40 24.11 2.50
CA LEU A 617 -2.97 25.28 3.28
C LEU A 617 -4.14 26.21 3.58
N ILE A 618 -5.04 26.36 2.60
CA ILE A 618 -6.15 27.27 2.67
C ILE A 618 -7.29 26.75 3.57
N TYR A 619 -7.53 25.44 3.57
CA TYR A 619 -8.54 24.73 4.37
C TYR A 619 -7.90 24.03 5.59
N SER A 620 -6.78 24.57 6.06
CA SER A 620 -6.03 24.08 7.20
C SER A 620 -6.61 24.55 8.53
N LEU A 621 -6.19 23.88 9.61
CA LEU A 621 -6.41 24.34 10.98
C LEU A 621 -5.93 25.78 11.20
N PHE A 622 -4.73 26.11 10.71
CA PHE A 622 -4.09 27.41 10.99
C PHE A 622 -4.82 28.57 10.34
N ALA A 623 -5.35 28.38 9.12
CA ALA A 623 -6.14 29.39 8.42
C ALA A 623 -7.43 29.77 9.16
N HIS A 624 -7.99 28.85 9.96
CA HIS A 624 -9.30 28.99 10.60
C HIS A 624 -9.27 29.08 12.12
N LEU A 625 -8.11 28.86 12.75
CA LEU A 625 -7.93 28.98 14.19
C LEU A 625 -8.26 30.38 14.74
N PRO A 626 -7.96 31.51 14.05
CA PRO A 626 -8.39 32.84 14.50
C PRO A 626 -9.91 32.97 14.65
N HIS A 627 -10.71 32.42 13.72
CA HIS A 627 -12.18 32.44 13.79
C HIS A 627 -12.69 31.71 15.03
N PHE A 628 -12.13 30.54 15.32
CA PHE A 628 -12.46 29.77 16.52
C PHE A 628 -12.06 30.52 17.82
N LEU A 629 -10.87 31.14 17.84
CA LEU A 629 -10.37 31.90 18.99
C LEU A 629 -11.22 33.14 19.29
N ILE A 630 -11.79 33.82 18.28
CA ILE A 630 -12.71 34.94 18.48
C ILE A 630 -13.94 34.49 19.29
N GLY A 631 -14.54 33.36 18.91
CA GLY A 631 -15.67 32.78 19.67
C GLY A 631 -15.28 32.36 21.08
N LEU A 632 -14.12 31.72 21.22
CA LEU A 632 -13.57 31.30 22.51
C LEU A 632 -13.32 32.50 23.44
N PHE A 633 -12.79 33.60 22.91
CA PHE A 633 -12.55 34.84 23.64
C PHE A 633 -13.87 35.49 24.08
N ALA A 634 -14.85 35.57 23.17
CA ALA A 634 -16.18 36.10 23.46
C ALA A 634 -16.89 35.31 24.59
N ALA A 635 -16.75 33.99 24.63
CA ALA A 635 -17.32 33.15 25.69
C ALA A 635 -16.76 33.47 27.09
N SER A 636 -15.52 33.96 27.19
CA SER A 636 -14.91 34.27 28.49
C SER A 636 -15.63 35.41 29.24
N PHE A 637 -16.34 36.29 28.53
CA PHE A 637 -17.09 37.42 29.10
C PHE A 637 -18.59 37.15 29.22
N TYR A 638 -19.06 36.00 28.73
CA TYR A 638 -20.49 35.74 28.65
C TYR A 638 -21.16 35.75 30.05
N LYS A 639 -22.26 36.50 30.13
CA LYS A 639 -23.16 36.54 31.29
C LYS A 639 -24.59 36.48 30.77
N GLN A 640 -25.42 35.71 31.45
CA GLN A 640 -26.83 35.54 31.09
C GLN A 640 -27.65 36.74 31.58
N ASN A 641 -27.57 37.88 30.89
CA ASN A 641 -28.36 39.07 31.19
C ASN A 641 -28.83 39.76 29.89
N THR A 642 -30.02 40.35 29.89
CA THR A 642 -30.53 41.11 28.73
C THR A 642 -30.06 42.55 28.76
N SER A 643 -29.69 43.12 27.61
CA SER A 643 -29.22 44.50 27.51
C SER A 643 -29.75 45.20 26.26
N LYS A 644 -30.25 46.43 26.40
CA LYS A 644 -30.66 47.27 25.26
C LYS A 644 -29.47 47.58 24.33
N TRP A 645 -28.28 47.76 24.90
CA TRP A 645 -27.06 47.97 24.11
C TRP A 645 -26.66 46.74 23.31
N ALA A 646 -26.93 45.53 23.83
CA ALA A 646 -26.70 44.31 23.07
C ALA A 646 -27.59 44.24 21.81
N GLU A 647 -28.81 44.78 21.87
CA GLU A 647 -29.70 44.87 20.71
C GLU A 647 -29.11 45.76 19.60
N VAL A 648 -28.65 46.96 19.98
CA VAL A 648 -28.05 47.90 19.03
C VAL A 648 -26.79 47.30 18.40
N VAL A 649 -25.89 46.75 19.23
CA VAL A 649 -24.65 46.13 18.75
C VAL A 649 -24.94 44.94 17.84
N PHE A 650 -25.95 44.12 18.15
CA PHE A 650 -26.33 42.98 17.32
C PHE A 650 -26.77 43.43 15.92
N TRP A 651 -27.76 44.33 15.82
CA TRP A 651 -28.29 44.75 14.53
C TRP A 651 -27.31 45.59 13.71
N VAL A 652 -26.51 46.44 14.36
CA VAL A 652 -25.42 47.16 13.68
C VAL A 652 -24.40 46.17 13.12
N SER A 653 -24.01 45.15 13.91
CA SER A 653 -23.07 44.13 13.42
C SER A 653 -23.66 43.33 12.26
N VAL A 654 -24.95 42.96 12.30
CA VAL A 654 -25.65 42.29 11.19
C VAL A 654 -25.67 43.17 9.95
N GLY A 655 -26.02 44.46 10.09
CA GLY A 655 -26.04 45.41 8.98
C GLY A 655 -24.66 45.63 8.36
N LEU A 656 -23.61 45.74 9.18
CA LEU A 656 -22.23 45.85 8.70
C LEU A 656 -21.75 44.58 8.00
N VAL A 657 -22.04 43.39 8.54
CA VAL A 657 -21.74 42.13 7.86
C VAL A 657 -22.46 42.10 6.51
N PHE A 658 -23.75 42.39 6.45
CA PHE A 658 -24.49 42.42 5.19
C PHE A 658 -23.88 43.42 4.18
N ALA A 659 -23.57 44.64 4.61
CA ALA A 659 -22.96 45.66 3.76
C ALA A 659 -21.59 45.22 3.22
N ILE A 660 -20.73 44.62 4.06
CA ILE A 660 -19.43 44.12 3.63
C ILE A 660 -19.60 43.00 2.60
N LEU A 661 -20.48 42.02 2.87
CA LEU A 661 -20.62 40.85 2.00
C LEU A 661 -21.34 41.13 0.67
N ALA A 662 -22.16 42.19 0.62
CA ALA A 662 -22.97 42.54 -0.55
C ALA A 662 -22.38 43.68 -1.41
N THR A 663 -21.19 44.19 -1.06
CA THR A 663 -20.53 45.28 -1.79
C THR A 663 -19.04 44.96 -1.97
N ALA A 664 -18.31 45.78 -2.73
CA ALA A 664 -16.85 45.65 -2.91
C ALA A 664 -16.01 45.93 -1.64
N LEU A 665 -16.65 46.19 -0.49
CA LEU A 665 -15.98 46.38 0.79
C LEU A 665 -15.33 45.10 1.30
N ASP A 666 -15.79 43.91 0.89
CA ASP A 666 -15.16 42.62 1.20
C ASP A 666 -13.70 42.57 0.73
N GLU A 667 -13.44 42.93 -0.53
CA GLU A 667 -12.09 43.01 -1.09
C GLU A 667 -11.23 44.08 -0.41
N SER A 668 -11.84 45.23 -0.08
CA SER A 668 -11.11 46.37 0.49
C SER A 668 -10.75 46.19 1.97
N LEU A 669 -11.56 45.43 2.73
CA LEU A 669 -11.40 45.24 4.16
C LEU A 669 -10.74 43.90 4.51
N GLN A 670 -10.68 42.95 3.58
CA GLN A 670 -9.99 41.69 3.80
C GLN A 670 -8.46 41.90 3.75
N LEU A 671 -7.76 41.38 4.76
CA LEU A 671 -6.29 41.35 4.73
C LEU A 671 -5.80 40.18 3.84
N ASP A 672 -4.59 40.28 3.28
CA ASP A 672 -4.00 39.25 2.41
C ASP A 672 -4.03 37.85 3.06
N PHE A 673 -4.52 36.85 2.31
CA PHE A 673 -4.74 35.47 2.79
C PHE A 673 -5.78 35.33 3.92
N GLY A 674 -6.43 36.43 4.33
CA GLY A 674 -7.47 36.46 5.36
C GLY A 674 -8.79 35.84 4.91
N ARG A 675 -8.98 34.53 5.14
CA ARG A 675 -10.23 33.84 4.75
C ARG A 675 -11.46 34.40 5.46
N TYR A 676 -12.58 34.43 4.71
CA TYR A 676 -13.88 34.91 5.17
C TYR A 676 -13.86 36.37 5.64
N ASN A 677 -13.19 37.24 4.87
CA ASN A 677 -13.11 38.68 5.16
C ASN A 677 -12.48 38.98 6.54
N PHE A 678 -11.44 38.21 6.89
CA PHE A 678 -10.69 38.42 8.12
C PHE A 678 -9.90 39.74 8.05
N PRO A 679 -9.89 40.57 9.13
CA PRO A 679 -10.42 40.30 10.47
C PRO A 679 -11.85 40.77 10.73
N PHE A 680 -12.38 41.71 9.93
CA PHE A 680 -13.57 42.47 10.30
C PHE A 680 -14.83 41.62 10.40
N VAL A 681 -15.13 40.78 9.40
CA VAL A 681 -16.34 39.95 9.43
C VAL A 681 -16.29 38.92 10.57
N PRO A 682 -15.21 38.14 10.78
CA PRO A 682 -15.12 37.22 11.92
C PRO A 682 -15.27 37.90 13.28
N VAL A 683 -14.74 39.12 13.46
CA VAL A 683 -14.91 39.90 14.70
C VAL A 683 -16.38 40.31 14.89
N LEU A 684 -17.04 40.80 13.83
CA LEU A 684 -18.47 41.12 13.85
C LEU A 684 -19.33 39.87 14.14
N LEU A 685 -18.99 38.72 13.56
CA LEU A 685 -19.63 37.44 13.88
C LEU A 685 -19.43 37.05 15.35
N GLY A 686 -18.26 37.32 15.93
CA GLY A 686 -18.00 37.18 17.37
C GLY A 686 -18.93 38.05 18.22
N LEU A 687 -19.14 39.31 17.82
CA LEU A 687 -20.07 40.23 18.48
C LEU A 687 -21.53 39.75 18.35
N ILE A 688 -21.93 39.26 17.17
CA ILE A 688 -23.25 38.68 16.91
C ILE A 688 -23.48 37.48 17.83
N VAL A 689 -22.53 36.54 17.90
CA VAL A 689 -22.64 35.35 18.78
C VAL A 689 -22.69 35.74 20.25
N TYR A 690 -21.89 36.73 20.67
CA TYR A 690 -21.88 37.22 22.05
C TYR A 690 -23.20 37.92 22.45
N THR A 691 -23.74 38.77 21.57
CA THR A 691 -24.91 39.61 21.86
C THR A 691 -26.24 38.91 21.61
N ALA A 692 -26.31 37.89 20.74
CA ALA A 692 -27.55 37.18 20.41
C ALA A 692 -28.37 36.70 21.63
N PRO A 693 -27.77 36.11 22.69
CA PRO A 693 -28.55 35.68 23.85
C PRO A 693 -29.02 36.86 24.75
N GLN A 694 -28.39 38.03 24.60
CA GLN A 694 -28.58 39.23 25.43
C GLN A 694 -29.53 40.25 24.78
N ALA A 695 -29.64 40.23 23.45
CA ALA A 695 -30.53 41.07 22.67
C ALA A 695 -31.95 40.49 22.66
N LYS A 696 -32.92 41.21 23.22
CA LYS A 696 -34.30 40.72 23.45
C LYS A 696 -35.01 40.36 22.13
N TRP A 697 -34.99 41.26 21.15
CA TRP A 697 -35.74 41.08 19.90
C TRP A 697 -35.00 40.16 18.94
N ALA A 698 -33.69 40.33 18.79
CA ALA A 698 -32.85 39.39 18.06
C ALA A 698 -33.00 37.95 18.58
N ARG A 699 -32.94 37.74 19.90
CA ARG A 699 -33.18 36.42 20.51
C ARG A 699 -34.58 35.90 20.19
N TYR A 700 -35.61 36.73 20.26
CA TYR A 700 -36.97 36.32 19.94
C TYR A 700 -37.09 35.83 18.50
N PHE A 701 -36.50 36.56 17.56
CA PHE A 701 -36.43 36.17 16.14
C PHE A 701 -35.65 34.87 15.95
N LEU A 702 -34.45 34.74 16.54
CA LEU A 702 -33.61 33.55 16.42
C LEU A 702 -34.19 32.31 17.11
N GLU A 703 -35.18 32.48 17.99
CA GLU A 703 -35.91 31.39 18.66
C GLU A 703 -37.27 31.08 17.99
N LEU A 704 -37.59 31.69 16.83
CA LEU A 704 -38.73 31.28 16.03
C LEU A 704 -38.66 29.76 15.78
N SER A 705 -39.80 29.09 15.88
CA SER A 705 -39.89 27.62 15.85
C SER A 705 -39.21 27.01 14.62
N ALA A 706 -39.37 27.63 13.45
CA ALA A 706 -38.74 27.20 12.20
C ALA A 706 -37.21 27.33 12.24
N LEU A 707 -36.67 28.48 12.66
CA LEU A 707 -35.22 28.71 12.77
C LEU A 707 -34.59 27.83 13.83
N LYS A 708 -35.26 27.66 14.98
CA LYS A 708 -34.81 26.75 16.03
C LYS A 708 -34.77 25.30 15.55
N TRP A 709 -35.82 24.86 14.86
CA TRP A 709 -35.88 23.51 14.27
C TRP A 709 -34.76 23.30 13.25
N LEU A 710 -34.54 24.27 12.36
CA LEU A 710 -33.47 24.21 11.36
C LEU A 710 -32.10 24.21 12.03
N GLY A 711 -31.93 24.98 13.10
CA GLY A 711 -30.72 25.00 13.93
C GLY A 711 -30.41 23.65 14.59
N VAL A 712 -31.43 22.92 15.01
CA VAL A 712 -31.29 21.57 15.58
C VAL A 712 -30.79 20.57 14.52
N ILE A 713 -31.30 20.64 13.29
CA ILE A 713 -30.93 19.75 12.18
C ILE A 713 -29.79 20.29 11.31
N SER A 714 -29.20 21.44 11.66
CA SER A 714 -28.27 22.20 10.81
C SER A 714 -27.05 21.41 10.38
N TYR A 715 -26.62 20.45 11.21
CA TYR A 715 -25.51 19.55 10.90
C TYR A 715 -25.82 18.61 9.73
N GLY A 716 -27.04 18.07 9.68
CA GLY A 716 -27.49 17.29 8.53
C GLY A 716 -27.60 18.16 7.29
N VAL A 717 -28.15 19.38 7.43
CA VAL A 717 -28.30 20.32 6.31
C VAL A 717 -26.93 20.61 5.69
N TYR A 718 -25.92 20.88 6.52
CA TYR A 718 -24.55 21.15 6.09
C TYR A 718 -23.85 19.97 5.40
N ILE A 719 -24.19 18.73 5.76
CA ILE A 719 -23.54 17.53 5.20
C ILE A 719 -24.20 17.09 3.89
N PHE A 720 -25.53 17.13 3.85
CA PHE A 720 -26.31 16.55 2.75
C PHE A 720 -26.65 17.55 1.64
N HIS A 721 -26.55 18.86 1.86
CA HIS A 721 -26.95 19.84 0.84
C HIS A 721 -26.19 19.66 -0.47
N TYR A 722 -24.86 19.54 -0.41
CA TYR A 722 -24.04 19.47 -1.62
C TYR A 722 -24.28 18.18 -2.42
N PRO A 723 -24.26 16.97 -1.81
CA PRO A 723 -24.66 15.75 -2.52
C PRO A 723 -26.05 15.81 -3.14
N ILE A 724 -27.02 16.38 -2.43
CA ILE A 724 -28.41 16.49 -2.92
C ILE A 724 -28.50 17.46 -4.09
N GLN A 725 -27.88 18.64 -3.99
CA GLN A 725 -27.79 19.60 -5.09
C GLN A 725 -27.11 18.97 -6.31
N LYS A 726 -25.92 18.39 -6.14
CA LYS A 726 -25.18 17.73 -7.24
C LYS A 726 -25.94 16.58 -7.89
N THR A 727 -26.65 15.77 -7.11
CA THR A 727 -27.45 14.66 -7.64
C THR A 727 -28.69 15.17 -8.37
N THR A 728 -29.33 16.22 -7.86
CA THR A 728 -30.49 16.85 -8.50
C THR A 728 -30.09 17.52 -9.82
N LEU A 729 -28.93 18.19 -9.86
CA LEU A 729 -28.35 18.77 -11.07
C LEU A 729 -28.17 17.69 -12.15
N LYS A 730 -27.50 16.59 -11.81
CA LYS A 730 -27.34 15.45 -12.73
C LYS A 730 -28.67 14.85 -13.18
N ALA A 731 -29.66 14.79 -12.31
CA ALA A 731 -30.98 14.30 -12.66
C ALA A 731 -31.70 15.25 -13.64
N PHE A 732 -31.56 16.56 -13.47
CA PHE A 732 -32.10 17.59 -14.36
C PHE A 732 -31.40 17.55 -15.73
N GLU A 733 -30.07 17.43 -15.75
CA GLU A 733 -29.28 17.23 -16.98
C GLU A 733 -29.73 15.98 -17.75
N ALA A 734 -29.98 14.86 -17.06
CA ALA A 734 -30.44 13.62 -17.69
C ALA A 734 -31.84 13.73 -18.34
N ILE A 735 -32.65 14.71 -17.94
CA ILE A 735 -33.97 15.00 -18.52
C ILE A 735 -33.99 16.32 -19.32
N ASN A 736 -32.81 16.86 -19.66
CA ASN A 736 -32.63 18.10 -20.43
C ASN A 736 -33.30 19.34 -19.84
N ILE A 737 -33.35 19.46 -18.51
CA ILE A 737 -33.80 20.69 -17.83
C ILE A 737 -32.59 21.56 -17.50
N ASP A 738 -32.53 22.76 -18.07
CA ASP A 738 -31.53 23.76 -17.73
C ASP A 738 -31.85 24.40 -16.36
N VAL A 739 -30.97 24.16 -15.40
CA VAL A 739 -31.12 24.66 -14.03
C VAL A 739 -31.08 26.19 -13.97
N SER A 740 -30.36 26.86 -14.87
CA SER A 740 -30.27 28.32 -14.92
C SER A 740 -31.60 28.99 -15.30
N GLN A 741 -32.47 28.26 -16.00
CA GLN A 741 -33.81 28.72 -16.39
C GLN A 741 -34.88 28.30 -15.37
N GLN A 742 -34.64 27.22 -14.63
CA GLN A 742 -35.57 26.64 -13.65
C GLN A 742 -35.07 26.75 -12.21
N VAL A 743 -34.46 27.89 -11.88
CA VAL A 743 -33.79 28.16 -10.59
C VAL A 743 -34.71 27.96 -9.40
N LEU A 744 -35.95 28.44 -9.47
CA LEU A 744 -36.91 28.31 -8.36
C LEU A 744 -37.32 26.85 -8.11
N LEU A 745 -37.48 26.08 -9.19
CA LEU A 745 -37.79 24.65 -9.10
C LEU A 745 -36.61 23.89 -8.47
N TYR A 746 -35.39 24.15 -8.95
CA TYR A 746 -34.18 23.56 -8.40
C TYR A 746 -33.97 23.93 -6.92
N LEU A 747 -34.22 25.19 -6.55
CA LEU A 747 -34.16 25.65 -5.15
C LEU A 747 -35.14 24.89 -4.27
N PHE A 748 -36.41 24.82 -4.69
CA PHE A 748 -37.45 24.17 -3.91
C PHE A 748 -37.17 22.68 -3.70
N ILE A 749 -36.80 21.96 -4.76
CA ILE A 749 -36.50 20.52 -4.68
C ILE A 749 -35.27 20.26 -3.81
N THR A 750 -34.16 20.96 -4.06
CA THR A 750 -32.91 20.72 -3.33
C THR A 750 -33.03 21.12 -1.85
N LEU A 751 -33.70 22.23 -1.55
CA LEU A 751 -33.95 22.66 -0.17
C LEU A 751 -34.88 21.68 0.55
N ALA A 752 -36.01 21.30 -0.05
CA ALA A 752 -36.96 20.37 0.54
C ALA A 752 -36.30 18.99 0.79
N ALA A 753 -35.59 18.45 -0.20
CA ALA A 753 -34.87 17.19 -0.06
C ALA A 753 -33.80 17.26 1.05
N THR A 754 -33.03 18.34 1.10
CA THR A 754 -32.01 18.54 2.14
C THR A 754 -32.64 18.60 3.53
N LEU A 755 -33.71 19.36 3.71
CA LEU A 755 -34.40 19.47 4.99
C LEU A 755 -35.03 18.15 5.44
N LEU A 756 -35.65 17.40 4.51
CA LEU A 756 -36.26 16.09 4.80
C LEU A 756 -35.21 15.06 5.21
N VAL A 757 -34.16 14.88 4.41
CA VAL A 757 -33.07 13.94 4.70
C VAL A 757 -32.41 14.28 6.04
N SER A 758 -32.13 15.57 6.27
CA SER A 758 -31.53 16.05 7.51
C SER A 758 -32.43 15.83 8.72
N HIS A 759 -33.74 16.04 8.59
CA HIS A 759 -34.71 15.80 9.65
C HIS A 759 -34.80 14.32 10.03
N PHE A 760 -34.86 13.42 9.05
CA PHE A 760 -34.92 11.99 9.30
C PHE A 760 -33.62 11.45 9.89
N ALA A 761 -32.46 11.86 9.36
CA ALA A 761 -31.18 11.46 9.91
C ALA A 761 -30.95 12.00 11.33
N TYR A 762 -31.35 13.27 11.53
CA TYR A 762 -31.92 13.85 12.76
C TYR A 762 -32.43 12.85 13.80
N LYS A 763 -33.68 12.47 13.53
CA LYS A 763 -34.59 11.76 14.40
C LYS A 763 -34.18 10.28 14.58
N LEU A 764 -33.66 9.65 13.53
CA LEU A 764 -33.43 8.21 13.47
C LEU A 764 -32.02 7.80 13.89
N ILE A 765 -31.03 8.66 13.73
CA ILE A 765 -29.61 8.30 13.93
C ILE A 765 -28.98 9.21 14.98
N GLU A 766 -28.94 10.52 14.71
CA GLU A 766 -28.19 11.46 15.55
C GLU A 766 -28.74 11.53 16.98
N ARG A 767 -30.04 11.83 17.11
CA ARG A 767 -30.68 11.98 18.42
C ARG A 767 -30.63 10.69 19.26
N PRO A 768 -30.92 9.49 18.72
CA PRO A 768 -30.78 8.23 19.47
C PRO A 768 -29.35 7.98 19.96
N VAL A 769 -28.34 8.19 19.12
CA VAL A 769 -26.93 7.99 19.49
C VAL A 769 -26.50 8.94 20.60
N MET A 770 -26.80 10.25 20.44
CA MET A 770 -26.52 11.24 21.49
C MET A 770 -27.22 10.92 22.81
N THR A 771 -28.47 10.47 22.76
CA THR A 771 -29.24 10.11 23.97
C THR A 771 -28.68 8.86 24.64
N TRP A 772 -28.24 7.87 23.87
CA TRP A 772 -27.65 6.65 24.39
C TRP A 772 -26.35 6.93 25.16
N PHE A 773 -25.44 7.70 24.58
CA PHE A 773 -24.18 8.06 25.25
C PHE A 773 -24.40 8.91 26.51
N LYS A 774 -25.31 9.89 26.46
CA LYS A 774 -25.68 10.69 27.65
C LYS A 774 -26.23 9.82 28.79
N ARG A 775 -27.07 8.83 28.49
CA ARG A 775 -27.60 7.90 29.51
C ARG A 775 -26.51 6.98 30.06
N ALA A 776 -25.59 6.52 29.21
CA ALA A 776 -24.48 5.66 29.62
C ALA A 776 -23.46 6.38 30.51
N SER A 777 -23.20 7.66 30.28
CA SER A 777 -22.34 8.48 31.16
C SER A 777 -23.01 8.73 32.51
N LEU A 778 -24.27 9.16 32.51
CA LEU A 778 -25.02 9.47 33.74
C LEU A 778 -25.17 8.24 34.65
N ALA A 779 -25.52 7.08 34.09
CA ALA A 779 -25.64 5.84 34.87
C ALA A 779 -24.32 5.41 35.54
N LYS A 780 -23.17 5.79 34.94
CA LYS A 780 -21.85 5.45 35.46
C LYS A 780 -21.40 6.41 36.56
N ASP A 781 -21.71 7.70 36.41
CA ASP A 781 -21.44 8.72 37.43
C ASP A 781 -22.37 8.54 38.64
N GLU A 782 -23.66 8.26 38.44
CA GLU A 782 -24.62 7.92 39.51
C GLU A 782 -24.18 6.66 40.28
N SER A 783 -23.72 5.63 39.57
CA SER A 783 -23.15 4.42 40.19
C SER A 783 -21.89 4.72 41.01
N LYS A 784 -21.07 5.68 40.57
CA LYS A 784 -19.80 6.01 41.24
C LYS A 784 -20.04 6.86 42.49
N VAL A 785 -20.93 7.85 42.41
CA VAL A 785 -21.34 8.67 43.56
C VAL A 785 -22.07 7.81 44.60
N ALA A 786 -22.98 6.93 44.17
CA ALA A 786 -23.62 5.98 45.08
C ALA A 786 -22.59 5.08 45.77
N ASN A 787 -21.61 4.54 45.02
CA ASN A 787 -20.55 3.72 45.60
C ASN A 787 -19.63 4.49 46.57
N GLU A 788 -19.30 5.75 46.30
CA GLU A 788 -18.50 6.60 47.22
C GLU A 788 -19.27 6.97 48.48
N GLN A 789 -20.55 7.32 48.37
CA GLN A 789 -21.41 7.59 49.52
C GLN A 789 -21.65 6.34 50.38
N LEU A 790 -21.79 5.16 49.76
CA LEU A 790 -21.93 3.88 50.46
C LEU A 790 -20.62 3.39 51.09
N LYS A 791 -19.46 3.69 50.47
CA LYS A 791 -18.14 3.48 51.08
C LYS A 791 -17.96 4.32 52.34
N ASN A 792 -18.44 5.57 52.31
CA ASN A 792 -18.39 6.47 53.45
C ASN A 792 -19.42 6.11 54.55
N ALA A 793 -20.48 5.37 54.22
CA ALA A 793 -21.54 4.96 55.16
C ALA A 793 -21.44 3.50 55.65
N GLY A 794 -20.40 2.75 55.26
CA GLY A 794 -20.14 1.39 55.77
C GLY A 794 -21.16 0.30 55.42
N ALA A 795 -22.07 0.54 54.46
CA ALA A 795 -23.16 -0.37 54.12
C ALA A 795 -22.99 -1.03 52.73
N GLN A 796 -23.31 -2.33 52.62
CA GLN A 796 -23.34 -3.07 51.35
C GLN A 796 -24.70 -2.92 50.64
N LEU A 797 -24.66 -2.76 49.31
CA LEU A 797 -25.86 -2.68 48.47
C LEU A 797 -26.66 -4.00 48.47
N PRO A 798 -28.00 -3.95 48.54
CA PRO A 798 -28.85 -5.04 48.07
C PRO A 798 -28.66 -5.26 46.56
N SER A 799 -28.59 -6.52 46.15
CA SER A 799 -28.28 -7.02 44.79
C SER A 799 -29.29 -6.66 43.68
N LYS A 800 -30.16 -5.66 43.88
CA LYS A 800 -31.29 -5.33 43.00
C LYS A 800 -31.25 -3.96 42.32
N LEU A 801 -30.10 -3.29 42.22
CA LEU A 801 -29.94 -2.18 41.28
C LEU A 801 -29.60 -2.75 39.88
N ARG A 802 -30.68 -2.92 39.11
CA ARG A 802 -30.77 -3.39 37.72
C ARG A 802 -29.53 -3.08 36.89
N LYS A 803 -28.85 -4.15 36.45
CA LYS A 803 -28.00 -4.13 35.25
C LYS A 803 -28.82 -3.52 34.10
N PRO A 804 -28.30 -2.54 33.33
CA PRO A 804 -28.99 -2.05 32.17
C PRO A 804 -29.28 -3.25 31.25
N THR A 805 -30.57 -3.46 31.04
CA THR A 805 -31.16 -4.58 30.31
C THR A 805 -30.49 -4.76 28.95
N LYS A 806 -30.27 -6.04 28.64
CA LYS A 806 -29.86 -6.58 27.33
C LYS A 806 -30.47 -5.79 26.17
N LYS A 807 -29.71 -4.85 25.61
CA LYS A 807 -29.69 -4.57 24.17
C LYS A 807 -28.23 -4.59 23.73
N ARG A 808 -27.66 -5.80 23.69
CA ARG A 808 -26.42 -6.10 22.92
C ARG A 808 -26.70 -6.09 21.40
N PHE A 809 -27.60 -5.22 20.96
CA PHE A 809 -28.16 -5.21 19.61
C PHE A 809 -27.63 -4.05 18.75
N SER A 810 -26.64 -3.30 19.24
CA SER A 810 -26.05 -2.17 18.51
C SER A 810 -24.64 -2.45 17.98
N LEU A 811 -23.78 -3.12 18.75
CA LEU A 811 -22.41 -3.38 18.28
C LEU A 811 -22.37 -4.49 17.22
N ALA A 812 -23.10 -5.59 17.40
CA ALA A 812 -23.15 -6.69 16.43
C ALA A 812 -23.80 -6.27 15.10
N LEU A 813 -24.75 -5.33 15.12
CA LEU A 813 -25.42 -4.81 13.93
C LEU A 813 -24.56 -3.76 13.20
N ILE A 814 -23.77 -2.97 13.94
CA ILE A 814 -22.74 -2.10 13.37
C ILE A 814 -21.60 -2.95 12.79
N THR A 815 -21.18 -4.01 13.48
CA THR A 815 -20.18 -4.95 12.96
C THR A 815 -20.73 -5.74 11.78
N LEU A 816 -22.00 -6.16 11.77
CA LEU A 816 -22.63 -6.79 10.60
C LEU A 816 -22.84 -5.80 9.45
N ALA A 817 -23.13 -4.52 9.73
CA ALA A 817 -23.27 -3.50 8.69
C ALA A 817 -21.91 -3.11 8.10
N VAL A 818 -20.86 -3.03 8.93
CA VAL A 818 -19.48 -2.86 8.48
C VAL A 818 -19.03 -4.10 7.72
N LEU A 819 -19.30 -5.31 8.22
CA LEU A 819 -18.95 -6.56 7.54
C LEU A 819 -19.76 -6.75 6.26
N ALA A 820 -21.04 -6.37 6.21
CA ALA A 820 -21.87 -6.40 5.01
C ALA A 820 -21.45 -5.32 4.00
N ALA A 821 -20.99 -4.14 4.47
CA ALA A 821 -20.37 -3.12 3.63
C ALA A 821 -18.99 -3.55 3.13
N SER A 822 -18.22 -4.31 3.93
CA SER A 822 -16.95 -4.94 3.53
C SER A 822 -17.16 -6.11 2.58
N ILE A 823 -18.24 -6.87 2.74
CA ILE A 823 -18.66 -7.94 1.82
C ILE A 823 -19.20 -7.32 0.53
N ALA A 824 -19.95 -6.22 0.59
CA ALA A 824 -20.32 -5.43 -0.59
C ALA A 824 -19.10 -4.78 -1.26
N PHE A 825 -18.06 -4.42 -0.50
CA PHE A 825 -16.76 -3.98 -1.02
C PHE A 825 -16.03 -5.10 -1.79
N VAL A 826 -16.11 -6.35 -1.32
CA VAL A 826 -15.53 -7.52 -2.01
C VAL A 826 -16.38 -7.99 -3.20
N LEU A 827 -17.71 -7.96 -3.08
CA LEU A 827 -18.65 -8.44 -4.10
C LEU A 827 -18.90 -7.43 -5.24
N ASN A 828 -18.54 -6.16 -5.07
CA ASN A 828 -18.80 -5.09 -6.05
C ASN A 828 -17.53 -4.48 -6.63
N MET A 829 -16.40 -5.21 -6.59
CA MET A 829 -15.30 -4.94 -7.51
C MET A 829 -15.75 -5.31 -8.93
N SER A 830 -16.42 -4.37 -9.60
CA SER A 830 -16.44 -4.37 -11.06
C SER A 830 -15.00 -4.42 -11.56
N ALA A 831 -14.73 -5.30 -12.52
CA ALA A 831 -13.41 -5.57 -13.07
C ALA A 831 -12.60 -4.27 -13.28
N PRO A 832 -11.28 -4.27 -12.99
CA PRO A 832 -10.46 -3.14 -13.38
C PRO A 832 -10.64 -2.94 -14.89
N LYS A 833 -11.03 -1.72 -15.29
CA LYS A 833 -11.17 -1.34 -16.70
C LYS A 833 -9.83 -1.28 -17.42
N VAL A 834 -8.74 -1.58 -16.72
CA VAL A 834 -7.39 -1.64 -17.24
C VAL A 834 -6.73 -2.93 -16.74
N LYS A 835 -6.22 -3.75 -17.66
CA LYS A 835 -5.43 -4.93 -17.33
C LYS A 835 -4.01 -4.71 -17.83
N VAL A 836 -3.02 -4.85 -16.96
CA VAL A 836 -1.61 -4.81 -17.33
C VAL A 836 -1.10 -6.23 -17.47
N GLU A 837 -0.48 -6.54 -18.59
CA GLU A 837 0.24 -7.79 -18.83
C GLU A 837 1.72 -7.45 -19.01
N GLN A 838 2.53 -7.70 -17.97
CA GLN A 838 3.98 -7.47 -18.00
C GLN A 838 4.69 -8.46 -17.07
N VAL A 839 5.97 -8.70 -17.31
CA VAL A 839 6.81 -9.49 -16.41
C VAL A 839 7.08 -8.73 -15.10
N TYR A 840 7.18 -9.44 -13.97
CA TYR A 840 7.26 -8.81 -12.65
C TYR A 840 8.55 -8.00 -12.42
N TRP A 841 9.61 -8.28 -13.19
CA TRP A 841 10.90 -7.60 -13.12
C TRP A 841 11.03 -6.44 -14.11
N ALA A 842 10.00 -6.16 -14.92
CA ALA A 842 10.07 -5.11 -15.93
C ALA A 842 10.39 -3.75 -15.28
N GLY A 843 11.42 -3.06 -15.76
CA GLY A 843 11.90 -1.80 -15.19
C GLY A 843 12.67 -1.93 -13.86
N SER A 844 12.87 -3.15 -13.34
CA SER A 844 13.67 -3.40 -12.14
C SER A 844 15.16 -3.31 -12.46
N LYS A 845 15.82 -2.31 -11.87
CA LYS A 845 17.27 -2.10 -12.03
C LYS A 845 18.13 -3.05 -11.19
N ALA A 846 17.52 -3.86 -10.31
CA ALA A 846 18.24 -4.69 -9.35
C ALA A 846 19.12 -5.75 -10.04
N ASN A 847 18.62 -6.32 -11.14
CA ASN A 847 19.27 -7.40 -11.87
C ASN A 847 19.60 -7.02 -13.32
N ARG A 848 19.77 -5.72 -13.61
CA ARG A 848 20.14 -5.25 -14.95
C ARG A 848 21.52 -5.80 -15.36
N MET A 849 21.63 -6.23 -16.61
CA MET A 849 22.86 -6.74 -17.23
C MET A 849 23.17 -6.00 -18.53
N ILE A 850 24.46 -5.71 -18.76
CA ILE A 850 24.98 -5.22 -20.04
C ILE A 850 25.38 -6.42 -20.89
N PHE A 851 24.78 -6.51 -22.08
CA PHE A 851 24.91 -7.63 -23.00
C PHE A 851 25.39 -7.18 -24.39
N ASP A 852 26.25 -8.00 -25.01
CA ASP A 852 26.61 -7.93 -26.42
C ASP A 852 26.40 -9.30 -27.06
N HIS A 853 25.55 -9.37 -28.09
CA HIS A 853 25.08 -10.65 -28.61
C HIS A 853 25.93 -11.21 -29.75
N HIS A 854 26.92 -10.48 -30.27
CA HIS A 854 27.56 -10.82 -31.55
C HIS A 854 29.04 -10.46 -31.58
N ALA A 855 29.91 -11.48 -31.62
CA ALA A 855 31.35 -11.34 -31.78
C ALA A 855 32.00 -12.61 -32.35
N HIS A 856 33.11 -12.43 -33.07
CA HIS A 856 33.80 -13.46 -33.85
C HIS A 856 35.17 -13.80 -33.28
N THR A 857 35.60 -15.05 -33.47
CA THR A 857 36.91 -15.55 -33.02
C THR A 857 37.67 -16.20 -34.18
N THR A 858 38.89 -16.67 -33.89
CA THR A 858 39.71 -17.45 -34.84
C THR A 858 39.08 -18.79 -35.26
N TYR A 859 37.95 -19.19 -34.66
CA TYR A 859 37.13 -20.32 -35.12
C TYR A 859 36.26 -19.98 -36.35
N SER A 860 36.24 -18.73 -36.79
CA SER A 860 35.78 -18.30 -38.11
C SER A 860 36.77 -17.30 -38.70
N ASP A 861 36.41 -16.02 -38.73
CA ASP A 861 37.12 -14.90 -39.36
C ASP A 861 37.50 -13.76 -38.38
N GLY A 862 37.29 -13.97 -37.08
CA GLY A 862 37.79 -13.06 -36.05
C GLY A 862 39.30 -13.20 -35.79
N GLU A 863 39.95 -12.10 -35.41
CA GLU A 863 41.39 -12.07 -35.13
C GLU A 863 41.74 -12.68 -33.77
N LYS A 864 40.85 -12.55 -32.78
CA LYS A 864 41.14 -12.95 -31.39
C LYS A 864 40.70 -14.38 -31.10
N SER A 865 41.49 -15.08 -30.28
CA SER A 865 41.07 -16.35 -29.69
C SER A 865 39.89 -16.17 -28.73
N VAL A 866 39.21 -17.27 -28.37
CA VAL A 866 38.13 -17.27 -27.36
C VAL A 866 38.59 -16.62 -26.04
N ALA A 867 39.82 -16.89 -25.62
CA ALA A 867 40.37 -16.35 -24.38
C ALA A 867 40.60 -14.83 -24.46
N GLU A 868 41.23 -14.35 -25.55
CA GLU A 868 41.51 -12.93 -25.75
C GLU A 868 40.23 -12.10 -25.92
N LEU A 869 39.25 -12.62 -26.67
CA LEU A 869 37.97 -11.96 -26.85
C LEU A 869 37.18 -11.88 -25.53
N THR A 870 37.17 -12.97 -24.76
CA THR A 870 36.53 -12.99 -23.42
C THR A 870 37.18 -11.97 -22.50
N GLU A 871 38.51 -11.92 -22.47
CA GLU A 871 39.25 -10.97 -21.65
C GLU A 871 38.96 -9.52 -22.06
N LEU A 872 38.88 -9.25 -23.37
CA LEU A 872 38.47 -7.96 -23.89
C LEU A 872 37.06 -7.57 -23.42
N ALA A 873 36.06 -8.45 -23.60
CA ALA A 873 34.68 -8.21 -23.18
C ALA A 873 34.57 -7.93 -21.67
N TYR A 874 35.32 -8.68 -20.86
CA TYR A 874 35.38 -8.48 -19.41
C TYR A 874 35.95 -7.11 -19.03
N ILE A 875 37.06 -6.69 -19.66
CA ILE A 875 37.70 -5.39 -19.39
C ILE A 875 36.82 -4.22 -19.85
N ARG A 876 36.02 -4.41 -20.92
CA ARG A 876 35.12 -3.38 -21.45
C ARG A 876 33.79 -3.26 -20.68
N GLY A 877 33.56 -4.14 -19.71
CA GLY A 877 32.45 -4.07 -18.76
C GLY A 877 31.18 -4.78 -19.21
N CYS A 878 31.30 -5.86 -19.99
CA CYS A 878 30.18 -6.76 -20.23
C CYS A 878 29.80 -7.52 -18.95
N ASP A 879 28.50 -7.58 -18.63
CA ASP A 879 27.97 -8.58 -17.70
C ASP A 879 27.74 -9.92 -18.42
N ALA A 880 27.44 -9.86 -19.71
CA ALA A 880 27.25 -11.00 -20.58
C ALA A 880 27.73 -10.71 -22.01
N PHE A 881 28.22 -11.72 -22.71
CA PHE A 881 28.40 -11.63 -24.17
C PHE A 881 28.28 -13.00 -24.84
N SER A 882 28.12 -13.00 -26.16
CA SER A 882 28.02 -14.21 -26.98
C SER A 882 29.12 -14.30 -28.04
N ILE A 883 29.64 -15.51 -28.23
CA ILE A 883 30.59 -15.84 -29.31
C ILE A 883 29.82 -16.54 -30.41
N THR A 884 29.72 -15.92 -31.58
CA THR A 884 28.80 -16.28 -32.66
C THR A 884 29.50 -16.44 -34.00
N ASP A 885 30.61 -17.19 -34.04
CA ASP A 885 31.33 -17.51 -35.29
C ASP A 885 30.41 -18.01 -36.42
N HIS A 886 30.76 -17.68 -37.67
CA HIS A 886 30.02 -18.02 -38.87
C HIS A 886 29.81 -19.53 -39.07
N SER A 887 28.55 -19.93 -39.28
CA SER A 887 28.14 -21.31 -39.52
C SER A 887 28.75 -21.97 -40.76
N GLN A 888 29.21 -21.18 -41.74
CA GLN A 888 29.88 -21.67 -42.95
C GLN A 888 31.24 -22.30 -42.65
N ASP A 889 31.89 -21.88 -41.55
CA ASP A 889 33.12 -22.51 -41.08
C ASP A 889 32.78 -23.71 -40.18
N GLN A 890 33.28 -24.90 -40.53
CA GLN A 890 33.04 -26.11 -39.72
C GLN A 890 33.66 -26.02 -38.32
N ARG A 891 34.61 -25.11 -38.09
CA ARG A 891 35.26 -24.87 -36.79
C ARG A 891 34.34 -24.10 -35.83
N SER A 892 33.34 -23.37 -36.35
CA SER A 892 32.39 -22.54 -35.58
C SER A 892 31.58 -23.32 -34.55
N PHE A 893 31.34 -24.62 -34.78
CA PHE A 893 30.80 -25.56 -33.82
C PHE A 893 31.71 -26.78 -33.68
N SER A 894 32.68 -26.68 -32.78
CA SER A 894 33.62 -27.76 -32.50
C SER A 894 33.72 -28.08 -31.02
N SER A 895 34.09 -29.31 -30.69
CA SER A 895 34.37 -29.71 -29.30
C SER A 895 35.55 -28.92 -28.71
N ALA A 896 36.46 -28.40 -29.53
CA ALA A 896 37.56 -27.55 -29.09
C ALA A 896 37.05 -26.18 -28.62
N LYS A 897 36.29 -25.47 -29.46
CA LYS A 897 35.67 -24.17 -29.11
C LYS A 897 34.83 -24.26 -27.84
N LEU A 898 33.94 -25.25 -27.73
CA LEU A 898 33.09 -25.41 -26.54
C LEU A 898 33.91 -25.68 -25.26
N ARG A 899 35.04 -26.39 -25.36
CA ARG A 899 35.94 -26.60 -24.22
C ARG A 899 36.65 -25.32 -23.80
N GLU A 900 37.08 -24.49 -24.75
CA GLU A 900 37.68 -23.19 -24.46
C GLU A 900 36.68 -22.23 -23.80
N ILE A 901 35.45 -22.15 -24.33
CA ILE A 901 34.36 -21.36 -23.72
C ILE A 901 34.08 -21.87 -22.31
N ALA A 902 34.00 -23.18 -22.09
CA ALA A 902 33.81 -23.75 -20.76
C ALA A 902 34.98 -23.45 -19.81
N ALA A 903 36.22 -23.35 -20.30
CA ALA A 903 37.37 -22.92 -19.51
C ALA A 903 37.27 -21.43 -19.15
N MET A 904 36.81 -20.59 -20.08
CA MET A 904 36.60 -19.16 -19.84
C MET A 904 35.47 -18.88 -18.86
N ARG A 905 34.37 -19.64 -18.90
CA ARG A 905 33.30 -19.58 -17.89
C ARG A 905 33.80 -19.86 -16.47
N LYS A 906 34.79 -20.77 -16.34
CA LYS A 906 35.43 -21.06 -15.04
C LYS A 906 36.39 -19.94 -14.60
N LYS A 907 37.08 -19.31 -15.56
CA LYS A 907 38.02 -18.20 -15.29
C LYS A 907 37.29 -16.90 -14.91
N TYR A 908 36.14 -16.63 -15.53
CA TYR A 908 35.33 -15.42 -15.31
C TYR A 908 33.91 -15.79 -14.83
N PRO A 909 33.74 -16.30 -13.59
CA PRO A 909 32.47 -16.85 -13.12
C PRO A 909 31.35 -15.82 -12.92
N VAL A 910 31.69 -14.52 -12.95
CA VAL A 910 30.74 -13.41 -12.79
C VAL A 910 30.18 -12.91 -14.13
N MET A 911 30.86 -13.19 -15.24
CA MET A 911 30.43 -12.79 -16.59
C MET A 911 29.78 -13.99 -17.30
N LEU A 912 28.62 -13.78 -17.89
CA LEU A 912 27.91 -14.83 -18.64
C LEU A 912 28.49 -14.93 -20.06
N ILE A 913 28.98 -16.11 -20.44
CA ILE A 913 29.61 -16.32 -21.74
C ILE A 913 28.77 -17.30 -22.52
N PHE A 914 28.07 -16.84 -23.54
CA PHE A 914 27.22 -17.68 -24.38
C PHE A 914 28.02 -18.28 -25.53
N ALA A 915 27.76 -19.55 -25.82
CA ALA A 915 28.14 -20.14 -27.10
C ALA A 915 26.95 -19.96 -28.05
N GLY A 916 27.20 -19.35 -29.20
CA GLY A 916 26.24 -19.23 -30.27
C GLY A 916 26.88 -19.47 -31.63
N ILE A 917 26.08 -19.31 -32.67
CA ILE A 917 26.48 -19.43 -34.07
C ILE A 917 25.78 -18.33 -34.84
N GLU A 918 26.51 -17.62 -35.69
CA GLU A 918 25.90 -16.78 -36.71
C GLU A 918 25.55 -17.65 -37.92
N LEU A 919 24.27 -17.96 -38.04
CA LEU A 919 23.74 -18.84 -39.07
C LEU A 919 23.55 -18.06 -40.37
N GLY A 920 24.27 -18.46 -41.43
CA GLY A 920 24.00 -17.99 -42.78
C GLY A 920 22.73 -18.66 -43.33
N MET A 921 21.72 -17.88 -43.67
CA MET A 921 20.44 -18.38 -44.14
C MET A 921 20.58 -19.11 -45.48
N PRO A 922 20.20 -20.40 -45.58
CA PRO A 922 20.40 -21.20 -46.77
C PRO A 922 19.63 -20.74 -48.02
N SER A 923 18.45 -20.15 -47.84
CA SER A 923 17.64 -19.62 -48.96
C SER A 923 18.35 -18.47 -49.69
N TYR A 924 19.25 -17.79 -48.98
CA TYR A 924 19.99 -16.61 -49.43
C TYR A 924 21.47 -16.89 -49.72
N ASP A 925 21.86 -18.16 -49.85
CA ASP A 925 23.26 -18.58 -50.01
C ASP A 925 24.20 -17.99 -48.94
N GLY A 926 23.68 -17.81 -47.72
CA GLY A 926 24.41 -17.20 -46.61
C GLY A 926 24.59 -15.67 -46.72
N ARG A 927 23.83 -14.98 -47.58
CA ARG A 927 23.77 -13.51 -47.58
C ARG A 927 23.21 -12.99 -46.25
N GLU A 928 22.07 -13.53 -45.83
CA GLU A 928 21.40 -13.18 -44.57
C GLU A 928 21.88 -13.97 -43.36
N HIS A 929 21.88 -13.34 -42.19
CA HIS A 929 22.51 -13.89 -40.99
C HIS A 929 21.61 -13.82 -39.75
N VAL A 930 21.47 -14.93 -39.02
CA VAL A 930 20.73 -14.98 -37.75
C VAL A 930 21.61 -15.60 -36.68
N ASN A 931 21.82 -14.89 -35.57
CA ASN A 931 22.48 -15.45 -34.39
C ASN A 931 21.54 -16.40 -33.66
N ILE A 932 21.98 -17.65 -33.45
CA ILE A 932 21.33 -18.60 -32.56
C ILE A 932 22.13 -18.69 -31.26
N ILE A 933 21.54 -18.26 -30.16
CA ILE A 933 22.19 -18.15 -28.84
C ILE A 933 21.37 -18.92 -27.82
N THR A 934 21.99 -19.83 -27.07
CA THR A 934 21.29 -20.70 -26.12
C THR A 934 22.06 -20.88 -24.82
N THR A 935 21.39 -21.30 -23.76
CA THR A 935 22.04 -21.49 -22.46
C THR A 935 23.04 -22.66 -22.48
N PRO A 936 24.06 -22.66 -21.60
CA PRO A 936 25.11 -23.67 -21.60
C PRO A 936 24.63 -25.12 -21.46
N GLU A 937 23.47 -25.33 -20.85
CA GLU A 937 22.86 -26.66 -20.70
C GLU A 937 22.44 -27.25 -22.04
N PHE A 938 21.96 -26.41 -22.96
CA PHE A 938 21.41 -26.83 -24.26
C PHE A 938 22.37 -26.63 -25.43
N GLU A 939 23.46 -25.88 -25.27
CA GLU A 939 24.37 -25.47 -26.36
C GLU A 939 24.86 -26.60 -27.25
N ARG A 940 25.23 -27.76 -26.69
CA ARG A 940 25.72 -28.88 -27.49
C ARG A 940 24.60 -29.54 -28.32
N GLN A 941 23.41 -29.65 -27.76
CA GLN A 941 22.29 -30.33 -28.39
C GLN A 941 21.63 -29.41 -29.43
N THR A 942 21.30 -28.18 -29.04
CA THR A 942 20.59 -27.22 -29.89
C THR A 942 21.45 -26.75 -31.05
N LEU A 943 22.68 -26.28 -30.79
CA LEU A 943 23.56 -25.82 -31.87
C LEU A 943 23.98 -26.99 -32.77
N GLY A 944 24.20 -28.18 -32.21
CA GLY A 944 24.47 -29.38 -32.99
C GLY A 944 23.31 -29.78 -33.90
N ALA A 945 22.07 -29.69 -33.42
CA ALA A 945 20.88 -29.94 -34.23
C ALA A 945 20.72 -28.92 -35.36
N VAL A 946 20.96 -27.64 -35.08
CA VAL A 946 20.93 -26.55 -36.08
C VAL A 946 22.00 -26.78 -37.16
N MET A 947 23.24 -27.07 -36.76
CA MET A 947 24.34 -27.33 -37.72
C MET A 947 24.11 -28.58 -38.57
N SER A 948 23.52 -29.64 -37.99
CA SER A 948 23.14 -30.83 -38.75
C SER A 948 22.00 -30.56 -39.72
N ALA A 949 21.00 -29.75 -39.32
CA ALA A 949 19.93 -29.32 -40.20
C ALA A 949 20.45 -28.45 -41.36
N LEU A 950 21.40 -27.55 -41.08
CA LEU A 950 22.07 -26.72 -42.08
C LEU A 950 22.76 -27.57 -43.15
N GLN A 951 23.55 -28.57 -42.76
CA GLN A 951 24.22 -29.46 -43.72
C GLN A 951 23.23 -30.23 -44.61
N THR A 952 22.11 -30.69 -44.04
CA THR A 952 21.09 -31.47 -44.76
C THR A 952 20.14 -30.61 -45.62
N SER A 953 20.05 -29.31 -45.34
CA SER A 953 19.16 -28.37 -46.05
C SER A 953 19.51 -28.19 -47.55
N THR A 954 20.75 -28.43 -47.93
CA THR A 954 21.24 -28.28 -49.32
C THR A 954 20.51 -29.20 -50.30
N ALA A 955 19.99 -30.34 -49.80
CA ALA A 955 19.21 -31.30 -50.58
C ALA A 955 17.72 -30.94 -50.70
N MET A 956 17.26 -29.87 -50.04
CA MET A 956 15.86 -29.45 -49.99
C MET A 956 15.56 -28.30 -50.99
N PRO A 957 14.29 -28.10 -51.40
CA PRO A 957 13.87 -26.93 -52.17
C PRO A 957 14.19 -25.63 -51.42
N ALA A 958 14.65 -24.59 -52.14
CA ALA A 958 15.14 -23.33 -51.56
C ALA A 958 14.17 -22.70 -50.55
N LYS A 959 12.85 -22.75 -50.83
CA LYS A 959 11.80 -22.17 -49.98
C LYS A 959 11.58 -22.90 -48.65
N GLU A 960 12.07 -24.11 -48.48
CA GLU A 960 11.84 -24.92 -47.27
C GLU A 960 13.09 -25.00 -46.37
N ARG A 961 14.24 -24.48 -46.84
CA ARG A 961 15.53 -24.67 -46.17
C ARG A 961 15.60 -23.95 -44.83
N ASP A 962 15.19 -22.68 -44.78
CA ASP A 962 15.34 -21.86 -43.58
C ASP A 962 14.50 -22.40 -42.42
N LEU A 963 13.23 -22.73 -42.65
CA LEU A 963 12.35 -23.32 -41.64
C LEU A 963 12.83 -24.71 -41.20
N HIS A 964 13.43 -25.51 -42.08
CA HIS A 964 14.05 -26.78 -41.68
C HIS A 964 15.20 -26.57 -40.68
N VAL A 965 15.99 -25.50 -40.86
CA VAL A 965 17.09 -25.17 -39.96
C VAL A 965 16.58 -24.55 -38.66
N LEU A 966 15.67 -23.56 -38.72
CA LEU A 966 15.11 -22.90 -37.53
C LEU A 966 14.29 -23.88 -36.66
N SER A 967 13.51 -24.77 -37.28
CA SER A 967 12.74 -25.80 -36.56
C SER A 967 13.62 -26.84 -35.84
N ALA A 968 14.91 -26.94 -36.18
CA ALA A 968 15.84 -27.79 -35.45
C ALA A 968 15.98 -27.38 -33.98
N ILE A 969 15.72 -26.12 -33.64
CA ILE A 969 15.66 -25.62 -32.26
C ILE A 969 14.62 -26.40 -31.45
N ASN A 970 13.46 -26.73 -32.06
CA ASN A 970 12.35 -27.42 -31.38
C ASN A 970 12.57 -28.93 -31.26
N ARG A 971 13.56 -29.51 -31.95
CA ARG A 971 13.87 -30.96 -31.85
C ARG A 971 14.47 -31.32 -30.49
N VAL A 972 14.92 -30.32 -29.73
CA VAL A 972 15.44 -30.47 -28.36
C VAL A 972 14.38 -29.96 -27.39
N SER A 973 13.89 -30.84 -26.52
CA SER A 973 12.84 -30.48 -25.54
C SER A 973 13.29 -29.30 -24.67
N ASN A 974 12.41 -28.32 -24.48
CA ASN A 974 12.63 -27.10 -23.69
C ASN A 974 13.75 -26.16 -24.21
N ALA A 975 14.35 -26.45 -25.36
CA ALA A 975 15.39 -25.59 -25.93
C ALA A 975 14.82 -24.27 -26.45
N ILE A 976 13.59 -24.26 -26.99
CA ILE A 976 12.99 -23.02 -27.49
C ILE A 976 12.94 -21.96 -26.41
N ASP A 977 12.51 -22.28 -25.18
CA ASP A 977 12.44 -21.35 -24.04
C ASP A 977 13.81 -20.81 -23.61
N ASN A 978 14.88 -21.56 -23.90
CA ASN A 978 16.26 -21.26 -23.51
C ASN A 978 17.13 -20.75 -24.66
N THR A 979 16.54 -20.51 -25.83
CA THR A 979 17.23 -20.01 -27.03
C THR A 979 16.61 -18.68 -27.47
N ILE A 980 17.45 -17.76 -27.93
CA ILE A 980 17.05 -16.57 -28.68
C ILE A 980 17.65 -16.65 -30.09
N ALA A 981 16.89 -16.18 -31.07
CA ALA A 981 17.39 -15.96 -32.42
C ALA A 981 17.32 -14.47 -32.76
N ILE A 982 18.42 -13.90 -33.26
CA ILE A 982 18.53 -12.47 -33.57
C ILE A 982 18.92 -12.30 -35.03
N TYR A 983 18.08 -11.66 -35.84
CA TYR A 983 18.38 -11.33 -37.23
C TYR A 983 19.41 -10.19 -37.27
N ASN A 984 20.63 -10.49 -37.73
CA ASN A 984 21.73 -9.54 -37.73
C ASN A 984 21.78 -8.72 -39.01
N HIS A 985 22.11 -7.43 -38.88
CA HIS A 985 22.41 -6.50 -39.97
C HIS A 985 21.54 -6.66 -41.25
N PRO A 986 20.20 -6.70 -41.11
CA PRO A 986 19.27 -7.12 -42.15
C PRO A 986 19.38 -6.29 -43.43
N SER A 987 19.44 -4.96 -43.30
CA SER A 987 19.46 -4.10 -44.50
C SER A 987 20.86 -3.99 -45.15
N ARG A 988 21.90 -4.66 -44.62
CA ARG A 988 23.31 -4.46 -45.02
C ARG A 988 23.58 -4.90 -46.45
N LYS A 989 22.96 -6.00 -46.89
CA LYS A 989 23.21 -6.63 -48.19
C LYS A 989 22.00 -6.58 -49.13
N ASP A 990 20.96 -5.85 -48.76
CA ASP A 990 19.76 -5.68 -49.59
C ASP A 990 20.06 -4.91 -50.88
N GLU A 991 19.70 -5.51 -52.01
CA GLU A 991 20.01 -4.99 -53.34
C GLU A 991 18.97 -3.97 -53.85
N ASN A 992 17.76 -3.94 -53.29
CA ASN A 992 16.64 -3.15 -53.82
C ASN A 992 15.88 -2.34 -52.75
N LYS A 993 15.89 -1.01 -52.87
CA LYS A 993 15.13 -0.09 -51.98
C LYS A 993 13.60 -0.21 -52.05
N GLY A 994 13.06 -0.82 -53.12
CA GLY A 994 11.61 -0.84 -53.40
C GLY A 994 10.86 -2.09 -52.92
N GLN A 995 11.55 -3.11 -52.42
CA GLN A 995 10.94 -4.32 -51.86
C GLN A 995 11.41 -4.47 -50.41
N ASP A 996 10.46 -4.56 -49.48
CA ASP A 996 10.74 -4.82 -48.08
C ASP A 996 10.96 -6.33 -47.88
N GLU A 997 12.16 -6.79 -48.27
CA GLU A 997 12.60 -8.18 -48.12
C GLU A 997 12.50 -8.62 -46.65
N ASN A 998 12.98 -7.77 -45.75
CA ASN A 998 13.05 -8.04 -44.32
C ASN A 998 11.69 -8.30 -43.65
N TYR A 999 10.65 -7.57 -44.06
CA TYR A 999 9.28 -7.86 -43.61
C TYR A 999 8.85 -9.29 -44.01
N ALA A 1000 9.10 -9.67 -45.27
CA ALA A 1000 8.74 -10.99 -45.78
C ALA A 1000 9.52 -12.09 -45.07
N ASP A 1001 10.80 -11.88 -44.78
CA ASP A 1001 11.65 -12.84 -44.05
C ASP A 1001 11.14 -13.08 -42.64
N ILE A 1002 10.93 -12.02 -41.86
CA ILE A 1002 10.52 -12.13 -40.46
C ILE A 1002 9.14 -12.81 -40.36
N THR A 1003 8.20 -12.41 -41.19
CA THR A 1003 6.84 -12.99 -41.19
C THR A 1003 6.86 -14.45 -41.64
N PHE A 1004 7.71 -14.81 -42.62
CA PHE A 1004 7.87 -16.19 -43.06
C PHE A 1004 8.55 -17.06 -42.00
N TRP A 1005 9.67 -16.60 -41.43
CA TRP A 1005 10.40 -17.34 -40.40
C TRP A 1005 9.58 -17.50 -39.11
N ASN A 1006 8.69 -16.57 -38.78
CA ASN A 1006 7.82 -16.65 -37.58
C ASN A 1006 6.39 -17.14 -37.85
N GLN A 1007 6.09 -17.70 -39.04
CA GLN A 1007 4.71 -18.02 -39.43
C GLN A 1007 4.00 -19.04 -38.52
N ASP A 1008 4.74 -20.02 -37.97
CA ASP A 1008 4.19 -21.12 -37.15
C ASP A 1008 4.63 -21.04 -35.68
N VAL A 1009 5.85 -20.57 -35.46
CA VAL A 1009 6.52 -20.45 -34.16
C VAL A 1009 7.37 -19.19 -34.23
N ASP A 1010 7.36 -18.38 -33.16
CA ASP A 1010 8.19 -17.17 -33.06
C ASP A 1010 9.68 -17.54 -32.87
N TYR A 1011 10.33 -18.03 -33.92
CA TYR A 1011 11.76 -18.39 -33.90
C TYR A 1011 12.64 -17.15 -33.74
N ILE A 1012 12.42 -16.13 -34.55
CA ILE A 1012 13.15 -14.85 -34.52
C ILE A 1012 12.60 -14.01 -33.37
N THR A 1013 13.44 -13.83 -32.36
CA THR A 1013 13.11 -13.09 -31.14
C THR A 1013 13.32 -11.58 -31.32
N ALA A 1014 14.36 -11.19 -32.06
CA ALA A 1014 14.75 -9.80 -32.20
C ALA A 1014 15.48 -9.54 -33.52
N ILE A 1015 15.58 -8.27 -33.89
CA ILE A 1015 16.34 -7.75 -35.04
C ILE A 1015 17.44 -6.83 -34.51
N ALA A 1016 18.66 -6.97 -35.03
CA ALA A 1016 19.79 -6.14 -34.68
C ALA A 1016 19.59 -4.72 -35.25
N GLY A 1017 19.00 -3.84 -34.43
CA GLY A 1017 18.73 -2.46 -34.82
C GLY A 1017 19.99 -1.63 -34.98
N ALA A 1018 21.05 -1.89 -34.22
CA ALA A 1018 22.32 -1.20 -34.35
C ALA A 1018 23.40 -2.18 -34.85
N PRO A 1019 23.88 -2.03 -36.10
CA PRO A 1019 24.86 -2.94 -36.67
C PRO A 1019 26.24 -2.75 -36.02
N GLY A 1020 27.08 -3.78 -36.09
CA GLY A 1020 28.49 -3.66 -35.76
C GLY A 1020 29.29 -2.96 -36.84
N HIS A 1021 30.55 -3.34 -37.08
CA HIS A 1021 31.50 -2.64 -37.96
C HIS A 1021 31.54 -1.12 -37.69
N GLN A 1022 31.60 -0.77 -36.42
CA GLN A 1022 31.35 0.57 -35.87
C GLN A 1022 32.49 1.55 -36.11
N ASN A 1023 33.70 1.02 -36.36
CA ASN A 1023 34.94 1.79 -36.54
C ASN A 1023 35.34 1.92 -38.03
N LYS A 1024 34.53 1.39 -38.95
CA LYS A 1024 34.70 1.57 -40.40
C LYS A 1024 34.31 2.97 -40.85
N ALA A 1025 34.89 3.43 -41.97
CA ALA A 1025 34.51 4.69 -42.61
C ALA A 1025 33.03 4.69 -43.05
N GLN A 1026 32.56 3.55 -43.57
CA GLN A 1026 31.13 3.27 -43.75
C GLN A 1026 30.66 2.43 -42.56
N ILE A 1027 29.91 3.07 -41.65
CA ILE A 1027 29.42 2.45 -40.41
C ILE A 1027 28.58 1.23 -40.78
N GLY A 1028 28.84 0.09 -40.13
CA GLY A 1028 28.10 -1.13 -40.41
C GLY A 1028 28.51 -1.87 -41.67
N SER A 1029 29.50 -1.38 -42.44
CA SER A 1029 29.87 -1.94 -43.76
C SER A 1029 28.71 -2.02 -44.77
N TYR A 1030 27.84 -1.01 -44.76
CA TYR A 1030 26.76 -0.88 -45.75
C TYR A 1030 27.35 -0.27 -47.03
N GLU A 1031 27.54 -1.11 -48.06
CA GLU A 1031 28.06 -0.70 -49.37
C GLU A 1031 26.95 -0.48 -50.42
N GLY A 1032 25.72 -0.90 -50.08
CA GLY A 1032 24.53 -0.80 -50.93
C GLY A 1032 23.85 0.59 -50.92
N GLN A 1033 22.65 0.66 -51.50
CA GLN A 1033 21.89 1.91 -51.53
C GLN A 1033 21.25 2.26 -50.18
N ILE A 1034 21.01 1.26 -49.33
CA ILE A 1034 20.35 1.40 -48.03
C ILE A 1034 21.45 1.66 -46.99
N LEU A 1035 21.38 2.81 -46.32
CA LEU A 1035 22.42 3.26 -45.37
C LEU A 1035 21.83 3.43 -43.97
N PRO A 1036 22.61 3.15 -42.90
CA PRO A 1036 22.16 3.38 -41.53
C PRO A 1036 21.76 4.84 -41.27
N THR A 1037 20.74 5.05 -40.46
CA THR A 1037 20.32 6.37 -39.99
C THR A 1037 20.69 6.52 -38.51
N ASP A 1038 21.44 7.56 -38.16
CA ASP A 1038 21.96 7.78 -36.80
C ASP A 1038 22.67 6.53 -36.22
N ARG A 1039 23.40 5.81 -37.09
CA ARG A 1039 24.10 4.54 -36.79
C ARG A 1039 23.21 3.34 -36.46
N TRP A 1040 21.94 3.38 -36.85
CA TRP A 1040 21.00 2.28 -36.70
C TRP A 1040 20.49 1.82 -38.07
N ASP A 1041 20.25 0.52 -38.19
CA ASP A 1041 19.71 -0.13 -39.37
C ASP A 1041 18.34 0.48 -39.74
N PRO A 1042 18.10 0.78 -41.03
CA PRO A 1042 16.86 1.39 -41.50
C PRO A 1042 15.59 0.62 -41.14
N ILE A 1043 15.67 -0.70 -40.89
CA ILE A 1043 14.53 -1.51 -40.43
C ILE A 1043 13.95 -1.00 -39.09
N VAL A 1044 14.82 -0.49 -38.20
CA VAL A 1044 14.49 0.03 -36.85
C VAL A 1044 14.39 1.55 -36.84
N ALA A 1045 15.27 2.21 -37.60
CA ALA A 1045 15.43 3.67 -37.57
C ALA A 1045 14.36 4.41 -38.37
N THR A 1046 13.85 3.80 -39.45
CA THR A 1046 12.78 4.38 -40.28
C THR A 1046 11.46 4.36 -39.52
N VAL A 1047 10.93 5.56 -39.25
CA VAL A 1047 9.63 5.72 -38.61
C VAL A 1047 8.53 5.34 -39.60
N GLY A 1048 7.63 4.45 -39.18
CA GLY A 1048 6.60 3.88 -40.06
C GLY A 1048 7.15 2.85 -41.05
N GLY A 1049 8.41 2.42 -40.90
CA GLY A 1049 9.01 1.36 -41.71
C GLY A 1049 8.64 -0.05 -41.23
N THR A 1050 9.48 -1.03 -41.59
CA THR A 1050 9.27 -2.46 -41.34
C THR A 1050 8.99 -2.80 -39.89
N TRP A 1051 9.82 -2.35 -38.94
CA TRP A 1051 9.63 -2.69 -37.53
C TRP A 1051 8.31 -2.12 -36.98
N ASP A 1052 8.02 -0.86 -37.29
CA ASP A 1052 6.77 -0.23 -36.86
C ASP A 1052 5.53 -0.92 -37.47
N THR A 1053 5.64 -1.42 -38.70
CA THR A 1053 4.58 -2.19 -39.36
C THR A 1053 4.33 -3.52 -38.66
N LEU A 1054 5.40 -4.29 -38.38
CA LEU A 1054 5.32 -5.53 -37.62
C LEU A 1054 4.69 -5.32 -36.24
N LEU A 1055 5.09 -4.25 -35.54
CA LEU A 1055 4.52 -3.88 -34.24
C LEU A 1055 3.04 -3.48 -34.33
N ALA A 1056 2.64 -2.76 -35.38
CA ALA A 1056 1.25 -2.37 -35.61
C ALA A 1056 0.34 -3.57 -35.88
N GLU A 1057 0.87 -4.61 -36.52
CA GLU A 1057 0.19 -5.89 -36.80
C GLU A 1057 0.18 -6.83 -35.58
N GLY A 1058 0.92 -6.50 -34.52
CA GLY A 1058 0.94 -7.22 -33.25
C GLY A 1058 2.07 -8.23 -33.11
N HIS A 1059 3.04 -8.26 -34.03
CA HIS A 1059 4.23 -9.10 -33.90
C HIS A 1059 5.12 -8.56 -32.76
N LYS A 1060 5.43 -9.41 -31.78
CA LYS A 1060 6.28 -9.07 -30.62
C LYS A 1060 7.75 -9.31 -30.92
N ILE A 1061 8.28 -8.59 -31.91
CA ILE A 1061 9.69 -8.64 -32.29
C ILE A 1061 10.43 -7.40 -31.78
N TRP A 1062 11.60 -7.59 -31.21
CA TRP A 1062 12.35 -6.53 -30.53
C TRP A 1062 13.44 -5.93 -31.41
N GLY A 1063 13.50 -4.61 -31.52
CA GLY A 1063 14.45 -3.90 -32.37
C GLY A 1063 15.48 -3.07 -31.62
N ALA A 1064 15.34 -2.90 -30.30
CA ALA A 1064 16.31 -2.19 -29.47
C ALA A 1064 17.55 -3.07 -29.13
N ILE A 1065 18.15 -3.69 -30.16
CA ILE A 1065 19.33 -4.54 -30.06
C ILE A 1065 20.52 -3.83 -30.71
N ALA A 1066 21.66 -3.86 -30.04
CA ALA A 1066 22.91 -3.28 -30.52
C ALA A 1066 24.04 -4.30 -30.39
N SER A 1067 24.77 -4.54 -31.47
CA SER A 1067 25.87 -5.52 -31.55
C SER A 1067 27.22 -4.85 -31.79
N SER A 1068 28.30 -5.45 -31.26
CA SER A 1068 29.64 -5.11 -31.73
C SER A 1068 29.96 -5.71 -33.11
N ASP A 1069 29.52 -6.94 -33.42
CA ASP A 1069 29.95 -7.69 -34.63
C ASP A 1069 31.49 -7.75 -34.67
N TYR A 1070 32.13 -7.91 -33.51
CA TYR A 1070 33.56 -7.67 -33.37
C TYR A 1070 34.39 -8.72 -34.08
N HIS A 1071 35.22 -8.29 -35.04
CA HIS A 1071 36.22 -9.11 -35.72
C HIS A 1071 37.66 -8.74 -35.33
N ASN A 1072 37.94 -7.43 -35.27
CA ASN A 1072 39.24 -6.86 -34.92
C ASN A 1072 39.10 -5.35 -34.63
N ASP A 1073 40.15 -4.77 -34.04
CA ASP A 1073 40.18 -3.36 -33.61
C ASP A 1073 40.15 -2.35 -34.78
N ALA A 1074 40.45 -2.79 -36.01
CA ALA A 1074 40.37 -1.93 -37.20
C ALA A 1074 38.94 -1.83 -37.76
N MET A 1075 38.07 -2.78 -37.43
CA MET A 1075 36.67 -2.82 -37.87
C MET A 1075 35.72 -2.33 -36.78
N ASP A 1076 36.03 -2.63 -35.51
CA ASP A 1076 35.08 -2.52 -34.41
C ASP A 1076 35.67 -2.05 -33.08
N TYR A 1077 34.76 -1.59 -32.23
CA TYR A 1077 35.01 -1.47 -30.79
C TYR A 1077 34.74 -2.81 -30.12
N GLY A 1078 35.46 -3.10 -29.03
CA GLY A 1078 35.29 -4.36 -28.32
C GLY A 1078 33.86 -4.59 -27.80
N PRO A 1079 33.49 -5.84 -27.48
CA PRO A 1079 32.15 -6.13 -26.96
C PRO A 1079 31.78 -5.25 -25.75
N CYS A 1080 30.56 -4.73 -25.73
CA CYS A 1080 30.04 -3.75 -24.74
C CYS A 1080 30.80 -2.41 -24.64
N GLU A 1081 31.83 -2.17 -25.47
CA GLU A 1081 32.63 -0.95 -25.42
C GLU A 1081 31.86 0.27 -25.95
N PHE A 1082 31.17 0.09 -27.06
CA PHE A 1082 30.45 1.14 -27.77
C PHE A 1082 28.96 0.80 -27.90
N SER A 1083 28.65 -0.40 -28.40
CA SER A 1083 27.31 -1.00 -28.42
C SER A 1083 26.97 -1.63 -27.09
N ARG A 1084 25.76 -1.39 -26.56
CA ARG A 1084 25.30 -2.03 -25.32
C ARG A 1084 23.81 -2.32 -25.34
N ILE A 1085 23.45 -3.52 -24.92
CA ILE A 1085 22.07 -3.91 -24.61
C ILE A 1085 21.92 -3.98 -23.10
N HIS A 1086 20.97 -3.23 -22.55
CA HIS A 1086 20.71 -3.14 -21.11
C HIS A 1086 19.45 -3.94 -20.78
N VAL A 1087 19.63 -5.15 -20.26
CA VAL A 1087 18.57 -6.14 -20.06
C VAL A 1087 18.12 -6.16 -18.61
N ASP A 1088 16.84 -5.88 -18.36
CA ASP A 1088 16.22 -6.10 -17.04
C ASP A 1088 15.76 -7.57 -16.95
N ALA A 1089 16.25 -8.30 -15.95
CA ALA A 1089 16.08 -9.73 -15.82
C ALA A 1089 15.54 -10.16 -14.44
N PRO A 1090 14.90 -11.34 -14.33
CA PRO A 1090 14.44 -11.87 -13.04
C PRO A 1090 15.61 -12.23 -12.12
N THR A 1091 16.70 -12.74 -12.70
CA THR A 1091 17.94 -13.17 -12.03
C THR A 1091 19.14 -12.87 -12.93
N LYS A 1092 20.32 -12.68 -12.34
CA LYS A 1092 21.59 -12.50 -13.08
C LYS A 1092 22.22 -13.85 -13.45
N ASP A 1093 21.53 -14.61 -14.29
CA ASP A 1093 22.01 -15.89 -14.82
C ASP A 1093 21.62 -16.06 -16.31
N TYR A 1094 22.08 -17.15 -16.93
CA TYR A 1094 21.84 -17.43 -18.34
C TYR A 1094 20.34 -17.45 -18.71
N SER A 1095 19.51 -18.06 -17.86
CA SER A 1095 18.07 -18.17 -18.09
C SER A 1095 17.36 -16.84 -17.89
N GLY A 1096 17.81 -16.05 -16.92
CA GLY A 1096 17.31 -14.72 -16.63
C GLY A 1096 17.57 -13.74 -17.78
N LEU A 1097 18.76 -13.79 -18.40
CA LEU A 1097 19.08 -12.95 -19.56
C LEU A 1097 18.21 -13.30 -20.77
N ILE A 1098 18.11 -14.59 -21.11
CA ILE A 1098 17.25 -15.08 -22.21
C ILE A 1098 15.80 -14.66 -21.97
N SER A 1099 15.29 -14.81 -20.74
CA SER A 1099 13.93 -14.39 -20.37
C SER A 1099 13.73 -12.88 -20.49
N GLY A 1100 14.73 -12.08 -20.12
CA GLY A 1100 14.69 -10.62 -20.25
C GLY A 1100 14.61 -10.15 -21.70
N ILE A 1101 15.42 -10.75 -22.59
CA ILE A 1101 15.37 -10.47 -24.03
C ILE A 1101 14.02 -10.90 -24.62
N LYS A 1102 13.54 -12.11 -24.33
CA LYS A 1102 12.25 -12.57 -24.84
C LYS A 1102 11.07 -11.73 -24.37
N ALA A 1103 11.12 -11.24 -23.14
CA ALA A 1103 10.09 -10.38 -22.59
C ALA A 1103 10.10 -8.96 -23.17
N GLY A 1104 11.11 -8.56 -23.94
CA GLY A 1104 11.26 -7.19 -24.46
C GLY A 1104 11.68 -6.16 -23.40
N SER A 1105 12.06 -6.62 -22.21
CA SER A 1105 12.35 -5.78 -21.03
C SER A 1105 13.79 -5.25 -21.06
N PHE A 1106 14.15 -4.53 -22.12
CA PHE A 1106 15.48 -3.98 -22.33
C PHE A 1106 15.47 -2.73 -23.22
N TRP A 1107 16.61 -2.06 -23.28
CA TRP A 1107 16.90 -0.95 -24.18
C TRP A 1107 18.35 -1.05 -24.65
N ALA A 1108 18.72 -0.35 -25.72
CA ALA A 1108 20.10 -0.37 -26.21
C ALA A 1108 20.58 1.00 -26.66
N ASP A 1109 21.90 1.19 -26.62
CA ASP A 1109 22.56 2.42 -27.04
C ASP A 1109 23.87 2.21 -27.79
N HIS A 1110 24.16 3.16 -28.69
CA HIS A 1110 25.44 3.31 -29.36
C HIS A 1110 26.26 4.45 -28.74
N GLY A 1111 27.58 4.25 -28.63
CA GLY A 1111 28.53 5.25 -28.14
C GLY A 1111 28.49 5.50 -26.65
N LYS A 1112 27.91 4.57 -25.88
CA LYS A 1112 27.65 4.77 -24.44
C LYS A 1112 26.94 6.08 -24.15
N LEU A 1113 25.97 6.48 -24.97
CA LEU A 1113 25.26 7.75 -24.86
C LEU A 1113 24.62 7.95 -23.48
N LEU A 1114 24.00 6.90 -22.93
CA LEU A 1114 23.23 6.96 -21.69
C LEU A 1114 23.81 6.05 -20.61
N ARG A 1115 23.84 6.51 -19.36
CA ARG A 1115 24.15 5.64 -18.20
C ARG A 1115 22.93 4.90 -17.69
N ASP A 1116 21.75 5.46 -17.91
CA ASP A 1116 20.48 4.92 -17.46
C ASP A 1116 19.35 5.49 -18.32
N TYR A 1117 18.41 4.64 -18.68
CA TYR A 1117 17.25 4.99 -19.48
C TYR A 1117 16.04 4.23 -18.96
N GLN A 1118 14.95 4.96 -18.77
CA GLN A 1118 13.68 4.43 -18.35
C GLN A 1118 12.58 5.06 -19.19
N PHE A 1119 11.72 4.21 -19.75
CA PHE A 1119 10.58 4.58 -20.59
C PHE A 1119 9.35 3.89 -20.04
N THR A 1120 8.28 4.64 -19.77
CA THR A 1120 7.07 4.11 -19.18
C THR A 1120 5.81 4.76 -19.73
N VAL A 1121 4.72 4.00 -19.76
CA VAL A 1121 3.38 4.47 -20.13
C VAL A 1121 2.44 4.24 -18.95
N GLU A 1122 1.68 5.27 -18.58
CA GLU A 1122 0.76 5.25 -17.44
C GLU A 1122 -0.64 5.71 -17.85
N SER A 1123 -1.68 4.97 -17.44
CA SER A 1123 -3.07 5.45 -17.54
C SER A 1123 -3.32 6.46 -16.43
N LYS A 1124 -3.46 7.76 -16.75
CA LYS A 1124 -3.66 8.82 -15.75
C LYS A 1124 -4.90 8.61 -14.87
N ASP A 1125 -5.93 7.97 -15.40
CA ASP A 1125 -7.18 7.75 -14.68
C ASP A 1125 -7.09 6.63 -13.64
N ASP A 1126 -6.20 5.66 -13.83
CA ASP A 1126 -6.14 4.42 -13.04
C ASP A 1126 -4.79 4.20 -12.32
N GLY A 1127 -3.73 4.94 -12.68
CA GLY A 1127 -2.42 4.91 -12.01
C GLY A 1127 -1.57 3.66 -12.29
N TYR A 1128 -1.89 2.88 -13.33
CA TYR A 1128 -1.13 1.69 -13.71
C TYR A 1128 -0.01 2.05 -14.68
N ARG A 1129 1.24 1.78 -14.27
CA ARG A 1129 2.46 2.02 -15.05
C ARG A 1129 2.96 0.75 -15.72
N VAL A 1130 3.33 0.88 -16.99
CA VAL A 1130 3.80 -0.22 -17.85
C VAL A 1130 5.19 0.10 -18.40
N TYR A 1131 6.02 -0.93 -18.51
CA TYR A 1131 7.42 -0.89 -18.97
C TYR A 1131 7.60 -1.58 -20.33
N PRO A 1132 8.73 -1.37 -21.04
CA PRO A 1132 9.00 -1.99 -22.34
C PRO A 1132 8.75 -3.50 -22.34
N GLY A 1133 8.11 -4.00 -23.40
CA GLY A 1133 7.65 -5.39 -23.51
C GLY A 1133 6.29 -5.67 -22.87
N GLY A 1134 5.78 -4.76 -22.04
CA GLY A 1134 4.47 -4.85 -21.41
C GLY A 1134 3.30 -4.50 -22.34
N THR A 1135 2.10 -4.91 -21.95
CA THR A 1135 0.84 -4.63 -22.64
C THR A 1135 -0.17 -4.00 -21.68
N LEU A 1136 -0.71 -2.84 -22.06
CA LEU A 1136 -1.77 -2.11 -21.37
C LEU A 1136 -3.11 -2.36 -22.08
N LYS A 1137 -3.98 -3.18 -21.50
CA LYS A 1137 -5.33 -3.42 -22.04
C LYS A 1137 -6.31 -2.42 -21.43
N LEU A 1138 -6.92 -1.58 -22.26
CA LEU A 1138 -7.85 -0.52 -21.87
C LEU A 1138 -9.28 -0.92 -22.26
N MET A 1139 -10.20 -0.94 -21.30
CA MET A 1139 -11.62 -1.15 -21.56
C MET A 1139 -12.37 0.20 -21.50
N GLY A 1140 -12.86 0.68 -22.65
CA GLY A 1140 -13.72 1.87 -22.79
C GLY A 1140 -13.16 2.98 -23.71
N ASN A 1141 -14.01 3.97 -24.05
CA ASN A 1141 -13.69 5.01 -25.05
C ASN A 1141 -12.97 6.25 -24.47
N LYS A 1142 -11.92 6.70 -25.18
CA LYS A 1142 -11.12 7.94 -25.00
C LYS A 1142 -10.41 8.07 -23.65
N ARG A 1143 -9.10 7.79 -23.63
CA ARG A 1143 -8.21 8.01 -22.47
C ARG A 1143 -6.95 8.76 -22.86
N ILE A 1144 -6.38 9.48 -21.90
CA ILE A 1144 -5.08 10.15 -22.06
C ILE A 1144 -4.04 9.30 -21.32
N LEU A 1145 -3.03 8.84 -22.05
CA LEU A 1145 -1.86 8.18 -21.47
C LEU A 1145 -0.81 9.24 -21.11
N SER A 1146 -0.16 9.07 -19.96
CA SER A 1146 1.11 9.74 -19.67
C SER A 1146 2.24 8.85 -20.17
N VAL A 1147 3.18 9.43 -20.91
CA VAL A 1147 4.40 8.76 -21.34
C VAL A 1147 5.57 9.45 -20.66
N ASP A 1148 6.19 8.75 -19.72
CA ASP A 1148 7.26 9.29 -18.89
C ASP A 1148 8.59 8.67 -19.30
N ILE A 1149 9.57 9.53 -19.54
CA ILE A 1149 10.94 9.15 -19.87
C ILE A 1149 11.90 9.78 -18.91
N THR A 1150 12.88 8.99 -18.49
CA THR A 1150 14.04 9.45 -17.76
C THR A 1150 15.28 8.94 -18.46
N ALA A 1151 16.11 9.86 -18.94
CA ALA A 1151 17.34 9.59 -19.64
C ALA A 1151 18.50 10.28 -18.93
N LYS A 1152 19.41 9.49 -18.37
CA LYS A 1152 20.62 10.01 -17.75
C LYS A 1152 21.78 9.90 -18.73
N ARG A 1153 22.34 11.03 -19.11
CA ARG A 1153 23.54 11.14 -19.95
C ARG A 1153 24.74 10.45 -19.28
N SER A 1154 25.59 9.86 -20.11
CA SER A 1154 26.94 9.46 -19.69
C SER A 1154 27.84 10.69 -19.53
N GLU A 1155 28.93 10.55 -18.77
CA GLU A 1155 29.82 11.66 -18.40
C GLU A 1155 30.37 12.41 -19.62
N ASN A 1156 30.69 11.68 -20.70
CA ASN A 1156 31.22 12.24 -21.94
C ASN A 1156 30.22 13.16 -22.67
N TYR A 1157 28.92 13.02 -22.40
CA TYR A 1157 27.85 13.72 -23.11
C TYR A 1157 26.97 14.55 -22.18
N LYS A 1158 27.40 14.80 -20.94
CA LYS A 1158 26.60 15.48 -19.91
C LYS A 1158 26.09 16.88 -20.32
N ASN A 1159 26.82 17.54 -21.23
CA ASN A 1159 26.54 18.89 -21.70
C ASN A 1159 25.77 18.92 -23.03
N ASP A 1160 25.37 17.76 -23.57
CA ASP A 1160 24.79 17.67 -24.90
C ASP A 1160 23.26 17.69 -24.84
N PHE A 1161 22.64 18.32 -25.83
CA PHE A 1161 21.19 18.26 -26.02
C PHE A 1161 20.79 16.86 -26.50
N LEU A 1162 19.67 16.35 -25.97
CA LEU A 1162 19.10 15.09 -26.41
C LEU A 1162 17.74 15.36 -27.04
N ARG A 1163 17.52 14.90 -28.26
CA ARG A 1163 16.18 14.85 -28.84
C ARG A 1163 15.53 13.54 -28.47
N PHE A 1164 14.39 13.62 -27.81
CA PHE A 1164 13.52 12.50 -27.54
C PHE A 1164 12.43 12.44 -28.62
N ASP A 1165 12.30 11.30 -29.30
CA ASP A 1165 11.24 10.99 -30.26
C ASP A 1165 10.29 9.94 -29.67
N LEU A 1166 9.02 10.30 -29.47
CA LEU A 1166 7.91 9.38 -29.15
C LEU A 1166 7.31 8.84 -30.45
N ILE A 1167 7.36 7.52 -30.68
CA ILE A 1167 6.87 6.87 -31.90
C ILE A 1167 5.67 5.99 -31.56
N THR A 1168 4.52 6.23 -32.20
CA THR A 1168 3.28 5.51 -31.88
C THR A 1168 2.22 5.58 -32.98
N ASN A 1169 1.38 4.54 -33.08
CA ASN A 1169 0.13 4.51 -33.88
C ASN A 1169 -1.14 4.47 -33.00
N CYS A 1170 -1.07 5.01 -31.77
CA CYS A 1170 -2.22 5.05 -30.85
C CYS A 1170 -3.16 6.24 -31.09
N SER A 1171 -2.67 7.29 -31.75
CA SER A 1171 -3.46 8.50 -32.06
C SER A 1171 -4.23 8.38 -33.37
N ASN A 1172 -3.67 7.72 -34.39
CA ASN A 1172 -4.28 7.43 -35.70
C ASN A 1172 -3.74 6.07 -36.19
N ASP A 1173 -4.29 5.49 -37.26
CA ASP A 1173 -3.75 4.24 -37.83
C ASP A 1173 -2.33 4.41 -38.41
N GLU A 1174 -1.95 5.64 -38.78
CA GLU A 1174 -0.59 5.98 -39.20
C GLU A 1174 0.37 6.12 -38.01
N VAL A 1175 1.64 5.74 -38.22
CA VAL A 1175 2.71 5.87 -37.22
C VAL A 1175 3.17 7.32 -37.17
N LEU A 1176 3.08 7.94 -35.99
CA LEU A 1176 3.45 9.34 -35.77
C LEU A 1176 4.68 9.44 -34.87
N VAL A 1177 5.50 10.46 -35.12
CA VAL A 1177 6.59 10.91 -34.24
C VAL A 1177 6.21 12.21 -33.56
N ARG A 1178 6.44 12.27 -32.25
CA ARG A 1178 6.43 13.51 -31.48
C ARG A 1178 7.79 13.72 -30.83
N SER A 1179 8.52 14.73 -31.29
CA SER A 1179 9.85 15.05 -30.79
C SER A 1179 9.82 16.10 -29.67
N THR A 1180 10.72 16.00 -28.71
CA THR A 1180 10.96 16.99 -27.66
C THR A 1180 12.46 17.08 -27.40
N LEU A 1181 12.99 18.29 -27.32
CA LEU A 1181 14.40 18.53 -27.02
C LEU A 1181 14.60 18.64 -25.51
N LEU A 1182 15.55 17.89 -24.97
CA LEU A 1182 15.98 17.91 -23.58
C LEU A 1182 17.28 18.68 -23.46
N ALA A 1183 17.25 19.76 -22.68
CA ALA A 1183 18.44 20.53 -22.36
C ALA A 1183 19.42 19.70 -21.48
N PRO A 1184 20.72 20.04 -21.42
CA PRO A 1184 21.71 19.31 -20.63
C PRO A 1184 21.33 19.08 -19.15
N GLU A 1185 20.69 20.07 -18.54
CA GLU A 1185 20.19 20.07 -17.16
C GLU A 1185 18.94 19.21 -16.95
N GLU A 1186 18.20 18.90 -18.01
CA GLU A 1186 16.97 18.11 -17.96
C GLU A 1186 17.26 16.63 -18.19
N SER A 1187 16.73 15.76 -17.34
CA SER A 1187 16.92 14.30 -17.48
C SER A 1187 15.60 13.53 -17.61
N SER A 1188 14.47 14.22 -17.64
CA SER A 1188 13.16 13.59 -17.70
C SER A 1188 12.16 14.44 -18.47
N VAL A 1189 11.23 13.78 -19.17
CA VAL A 1189 10.12 14.39 -19.89
C VAL A 1189 8.87 13.53 -19.71
N SER A 1190 7.73 14.21 -19.54
CA SER A 1190 6.41 13.59 -19.47
C SER A 1190 5.54 14.15 -20.59
N LEU A 1191 5.07 13.29 -21.49
CA LEU A 1191 4.18 13.67 -22.59
C LEU A 1191 2.79 13.08 -22.39
N LEU A 1192 1.76 13.85 -22.73
CA LEU A 1192 0.39 13.34 -22.80
C LEU A 1192 0.09 12.85 -24.21
N LEU A 1193 -0.34 11.59 -24.29
CA LEU A 1193 -0.74 10.92 -25.52
C LEU A 1193 -2.28 10.70 -25.51
N PRO A 1194 -3.05 11.50 -26.27
CA PRO A 1194 -4.48 11.28 -26.39
C PRO A 1194 -4.74 10.06 -27.28
N ILE A 1195 -5.50 9.09 -26.76
CA ILE A 1195 -5.91 7.92 -27.53
C ILE A 1195 -7.17 8.24 -28.33
N VAL A 1196 -7.11 8.01 -29.64
CA VAL A 1196 -8.28 8.14 -30.54
C VAL A 1196 -8.81 6.77 -31.00
N LYS A 1197 -7.97 5.73 -31.03
CA LYS A 1197 -8.36 4.36 -31.39
C LYS A 1197 -9.40 3.76 -30.43
N GLN A 1198 -10.36 3.01 -31.00
CA GLN A 1198 -11.46 2.36 -30.26
C GLN A 1198 -11.42 0.83 -30.32
N LYS A 1199 -10.62 0.22 -31.19
CA LYS A 1199 -10.44 -1.23 -31.34
C LYS A 1199 -9.04 -1.54 -31.85
N GLY A 1200 -8.54 -2.73 -31.52
CA GLY A 1200 -7.25 -3.26 -31.99
C GLY A 1200 -6.10 -3.02 -31.01
N ALA A 1201 -4.87 -3.22 -31.49
CA ALA A 1201 -3.66 -2.90 -30.74
C ALA A 1201 -2.95 -1.70 -31.37
N CYS A 1202 -2.20 -0.97 -30.55
CA CYS A 1202 -1.23 0.01 -30.97
C CYS A 1202 0.03 -0.15 -30.11
N PHE A 1203 1.13 0.44 -30.54
CA PHE A 1203 2.37 0.43 -29.79
C PHE A 1203 2.84 1.86 -29.48
N VAL A 1204 3.67 1.98 -28.46
CA VAL A 1204 4.36 3.20 -28.08
C VAL A 1204 5.82 2.84 -27.83
N ARG A 1205 6.75 3.38 -28.59
CA ARG A 1205 8.20 3.22 -28.37
C ARG A 1205 8.90 4.57 -28.34
N SER A 1206 10.14 4.59 -27.89
CA SER A 1206 10.91 5.83 -27.78
C SER A 1206 12.32 5.69 -28.30
N ARG A 1207 12.76 6.75 -29.00
CA ARG A 1207 14.14 6.93 -29.47
C ARG A 1207 14.72 8.20 -28.87
N ILE A 1208 15.98 8.14 -28.47
CA ILE A 1208 16.76 9.29 -28.00
C ILE A 1208 17.93 9.48 -28.95
N VAL A 1209 18.09 10.68 -29.49
CA VAL A 1209 19.18 11.05 -30.40
C VAL A 1209 19.98 12.19 -29.79
N ARG A 1210 21.30 12.08 -29.81
CA ARG A 1210 22.22 13.16 -29.45
C ARG A 1210 22.17 14.23 -30.53
N GLU A 1211 21.80 15.47 -30.18
CA GLU A 1211 21.84 16.56 -31.15
C GLU A 1211 23.27 17.08 -31.31
N SER A 1212 23.86 16.87 -32.49
CA SER A 1212 25.18 17.37 -32.89
C SER A 1212 25.20 17.74 -34.38
N LEU A 1213 26.27 18.40 -34.84
CA LEU A 1213 26.50 18.70 -36.26
C LEU A 1213 27.05 17.48 -37.04
N GLU A 1214 27.24 16.33 -36.39
CA GLU A 1214 27.73 15.11 -37.02
C GLU A 1214 26.63 14.50 -37.89
N GLU A 1215 27.02 13.96 -39.04
CA GLU A 1215 26.11 13.31 -40.01
C GLU A 1215 25.53 11.99 -39.46
N ASN A 1216 26.25 11.33 -38.54
CA ASN A 1216 25.88 10.06 -37.91
C ASN A 1216 25.80 10.18 -36.38
N LYS A 1217 24.66 10.66 -35.88
CA LYS A 1217 24.44 10.94 -34.46
C LYS A 1217 24.41 9.67 -33.62
N LEU A 1218 24.77 9.79 -32.33
CA LEU A 1218 24.58 8.72 -31.37
C LEU A 1218 23.11 8.65 -30.95
N SER A 1219 22.58 7.44 -30.80
CA SER A 1219 21.20 7.25 -30.40
C SER A 1219 20.99 6.01 -29.53
N ALA A 1220 19.88 6.01 -28.80
CA ALA A 1220 19.41 4.94 -27.93
C ALA A 1220 17.92 4.66 -28.17
N TYR A 1221 17.53 3.39 -28.10
CA TYR A 1221 16.16 2.94 -28.38
C TYR A 1221 15.61 2.14 -27.21
N SER A 1222 14.32 2.31 -26.93
CA SER A 1222 13.54 1.41 -26.08
C SER A 1222 12.76 0.41 -26.94
N ASN A 1223 12.42 -0.73 -26.36
CA ASN A 1223 11.38 -1.60 -26.92
C ASN A 1223 9.97 -1.01 -26.69
N PRO A 1224 8.99 -1.41 -27.51
CA PRO A 1224 7.64 -0.88 -27.43
C PRO A 1224 6.90 -1.34 -26.18
N ILE A 1225 5.93 -0.50 -25.79
CA ILE A 1225 4.82 -0.84 -24.90
C ILE A 1225 3.58 -0.96 -25.78
N PHE A 1226 2.86 -2.07 -25.65
CA PHE A 1226 1.62 -2.28 -26.40
C PHE A 1226 0.42 -1.72 -25.63
N VAL A 1227 -0.54 -1.17 -26.35
CA VAL A 1227 -1.82 -0.73 -25.81
C VAL A 1227 -2.93 -1.41 -26.62
N VAL A 1228 -3.83 -2.12 -25.95
CA VAL A 1228 -4.91 -2.90 -26.59
C VAL A 1228 -6.25 -2.36 -26.11
N PHE A 1229 -7.22 -2.21 -27.02
CA PHE A 1229 -8.53 -1.58 -26.77
C PHE A 1229 -9.68 -2.59 -26.76
#